data_AF-A0A8S1YAB3-F1
#
_entry.id   AF-A0A8S1YAB3-F1
#
_cell.length_a   1.000
_cell.length_b   1.000
_cell.length_c   1.000
_cell.angle_alpha   90.00
_cell.angle_beta   90.00
_cell.angle_gamma   90.00
#
_symmetry.space_group_name_H-M   'P 1'
#
loop_
_entity.id
_entity.type
_entity.pdbx_description
1 polymer ?
#
loop_
_entity_poly.entity_id
_entity_poly.type
_entity_poly.pdbx_seq_one_letter_code
_entity_poly.pdbx_strand_id
1 'polypeptide(L)'
;MQLQINAKIKLHVINILLLNNVKQILQETLVSLVVAVKINLVQMQKIQLVTILMKCTLKSATCAAIKNEGACLAHTLGRKQQCAWNGTACADATIDCTLATGTGFTLQYCQYLSTTCSVKVDGTACLTAAANCAGIVEGSCVWASTDKFCYWNGTACAKIVDATKCSDIIGTSAAICQSKKASCTWTTGTKCTANCTAFTGPFNYDTCQAYNPQCTLKRDGTGCVMTVATCAGTSAANCTGADDGKCYLSGTTCTLASGALITATNCGSITGIGLTPAYCKGISTGGNTCSANSELTGCVEKQANCANFATTPWADCLSGNTQTKCIINSDGDGCVAYDATVANPCLTVKLFKTGPAAITYTDAICNLYGCQAKADKSGCDAISASAAVTPTCGSYTGPFTYEACIGFINTCSVNAAKTACITIKDTCTEYTTTECGYAKNEGECVVSGTACVQKNCDSAASTVTTLAGCQAVSTNCALRVGGCQFRNNCASYTVQGACVKNASGSECLWNPTAAKCVDKSCSAAEASTSFDSHTKCSNAGKCTVKATADKAIGQGCIPFAACSSYTIEEQCKKNAKDENCVWNTNTDPATCADISCATAPTASYNDHDGCKGYLSGCTVNVVDVNGTPTLQGCVAYKTCNLYNLEGQCQVSSEKDDKGANILCGWNGTSCANKSCQTAQQTVNTPALCKSYLAGCTVNATDNGCVAIPDVCEGMTVSQCYDGSVDKSSRKCFWDTTDGKCITKKCENSPNTGSESECDTYLSGCTTDTIKCKTKICEDFPLTTDALCKAALSTCTSNGVNCVKRGYCNQAQAEAGCVTDSYLKQCQWMTPTGQDAYCTNKSCTTAPTSLTTEAQCIAYFTPSVGTCTTKKEGGCTLKGACTSANVAAACITDKDKNDCQWETETSTCRLKECKDFAGTTHAACQKQKTGCTAGLNGKCAKMTNCQDIKVRAACIEGNDGPCLWIAKYVNADATLGACFSYESCKSLDWTSDPNCKLISPNCTTDGTECVGITSCAATNIKGGCKIGTDGQSYRHYLQEVYIMC
;
A
#
# COMPACT_ATOMS: atom_id res chain seq x y z
N MET A 1 -99.05 27.55 7.28
CA MET A 1 -98.22 27.15 6.12
C MET A 1 -97.32 28.28 5.59
N GLN A 2 -97.79 29.54 5.54
CA GLN A 2 -96.99 30.71 5.09
C GLN A 2 -95.76 31.06 5.97
N LEU A 3 -95.79 30.79 7.28
CA LEU A 3 -94.69 31.08 8.21
C LEU A 3 -93.49 30.12 8.10
N GLN A 4 -93.69 28.90 7.60
CA GLN A 4 -92.63 27.91 7.36
C GLN A 4 -91.89 28.16 6.02
N ILE A 5 -92.56 28.79 5.06
CA ILE A 5 -91.98 29.17 3.77
C ILE A 5 -91.05 30.37 3.93
N ASN A 6 -91.43 31.38 4.71
CA ASN A 6 -90.58 32.56 4.96
C ASN A 6 -89.31 32.24 5.78
N ALA A 7 -89.35 31.25 6.68
CA ALA A 7 -88.16 30.81 7.42
C ALA A 7 -87.17 30.04 6.52
N LYS A 8 -87.66 29.19 5.61
CA LYS A 8 -86.81 28.49 4.63
C LYS A 8 -86.22 29.43 3.58
N ILE A 9 -86.96 30.46 3.15
CA ILE A 9 -86.46 31.46 2.20
C ILE A 9 -85.37 32.33 2.86
N LYS A 10 -85.53 32.76 4.12
CA LYS A 10 -84.47 33.50 4.83
C LYS A 10 -83.20 32.68 5.03
N LEU A 11 -83.31 31.39 5.33
CA LEU A 11 -82.14 30.51 5.48
C LEU A 11 -81.43 30.25 4.13
N HIS A 12 -82.20 30.17 3.04
CA HIS A 12 -81.64 30.01 1.69
C HIS A 12 -80.95 31.28 1.19
N VAL A 13 -81.50 32.47 1.48
CA VAL A 13 -80.89 33.75 1.12
C VAL A 13 -79.61 34.02 1.90
N ILE A 14 -79.55 33.63 3.18
CA ILE A 14 -78.31 33.74 4.00
C ILE A 14 -77.21 32.79 3.49
N ASN A 15 -77.57 31.56 3.11
CA ASN A 15 -76.60 30.63 2.53
C ASN A 15 -76.08 31.09 1.15
N ILE A 16 -76.93 31.70 0.33
CA ILE A 16 -76.52 32.25 -0.98
C ILE A 16 -75.62 33.49 -0.80
N LEU A 17 -75.87 34.35 0.19
CA LEU A 17 -75.01 35.49 0.50
C LEU A 17 -73.64 35.07 1.07
N LEU A 18 -73.58 34.03 1.91
CA LEU A 18 -72.32 33.45 2.40
C LEU A 18 -71.52 32.76 1.29
N LEU A 19 -72.18 32.02 0.39
CA LEU A 19 -71.52 31.39 -0.76
C LEU A 19 -71.01 32.43 -1.77
N ASN A 20 -71.73 33.52 -2.01
CA ASN A 20 -71.27 34.58 -2.91
C ASN A 20 -70.10 35.39 -2.30
N ASN A 21 -70.09 35.66 -1.01
CA ASN A 21 -68.95 36.31 -0.34
C ASN A 21 -67.69 35.42 -0.34
N VAL A 22 -67.84 34.11 -0.11
CA VAL A 22 -66.71 33.16 -0.20
C VAL A 22 -66.20 33.05 -1.63
N LYS A 23 -67.09 33.08 -2.64
CA LYS A 23 -66.71 33.03 -4.06
C LYS A 23 -66.01 34.32 -4.53
N GLN A 24 -66.43 35.47 -4.01
CA GLN A 24 -65.80 36.77 -4.30
C GLN A 24 -64.42 36.90 -3.64
N ILE A 25 -64.26 36.43 -2.40
CA ILE A 25 -62.97 36.37 -1.70
C ILE A 25 -62.01 35.39 -2.40
N LEU A 26 -62.50 34.24 -2.89
CA LEU A 26 -61.71 33.28 -3.69
C LEU A 26 -61.35 33.81 -5.08
N GLN A 27 -62.20 34.62 -5.71
CA GLN A 27 -61.89 35.26 -6.99
C GLN A 27 -60.84 36.38 -6.85
N GLU A 28 -60.90 37.19 -5.80
CA GLU A 28 -59.91 38.26 -5.56
C GLU A 28 -58.55 37.70 -5.09
N THR A 29 -58.53 36.57 -4.37
CA THR A 29 -57.29 35.85 -4.05
C THR A 29 -56.73 35.05 -5.22
N LEU A 30 -57.54 34.45 -6.11
CA LEU A 30 -57.05 33.81 -7.33
C LEU A 30 -56.53 34.82 -8.36
N VAL A 31 -57.17 35.97 -8.53
CA VAL A 31 -56.69 37.02 -9.45
C VAL A 31 -55.38 37.61 -8.94
N SER A 32 -55.21 37.79 -7.63
CA SER A 32 -53.94 38.23 -7.04
C SER A 32 -52.83 37.16 -7.14
N LEU A 33 -53.15 35.87 -6.99
CA LEU A 33 -52.18 34.77 -7.19
C LEU A 33 -51.79 34.60 -8.67
N VAL A 34 -52.75 34.71 -9.61
CA VAL A 34 -52.49 34.55 -11.05
C VAL A 34 -51.75 35.76 -11.62
N VAL A 35 -51.97 36.98 -11.09
CA VAL A 35 -51.18 38.17 -11.43
C VAL A 35 -49.78 38.10 -10.82
N ALA A 36 -49.62 37.62 -9.58
CA ALA A 36 -48.30 37.41 -8.97
C ALA A 36 -47.49 36.27 -9.64
N VAL A 37 -48.15 35.22 -10.13
CA VAL A 37 -47.50 34.12 -10.87
C VAL A 37 -47.21 34.50 -12.33
N LYS A 38 -48.08 35.27 -13.02
CA LYS A 38 -47.78 35.78 -14.37
C LYS A 38 -46.71 36.89 -14.38
N ILE A 39 -46.66 37.76 -13.37
CA ILE A 39 -45.58 38.76 -13.23
C ILE A 39 -44.25 38.06 -12.90
N ASN A 40 -44.25 37.01 -12.07
CA ASN A 40 -43.06 36.20 -11.82
C ASN A 40 -42.63 35.34 -13.01
N LEU A 41 -43.54 34.79 -13.83
CA LEU A 41 -43.15 34.05 -15.05
C LEU A 41 -42.61 34.97 -16.15
N VAL A 42 -43.16 36.18 -16.32
CA VAL A 42 -42.67 37.14 -17.33
C VAL A 42 -41.37 37.82 -16.90
N GLN A 43 -41.13 37.99 -15.59
CA GLN A 43 -39.84 38.45 -15.06
C GLN A 43 -38.78 37.32 -15.03
N MET A 44 -39.16 36.06 -14.77
CA MET A 44 -38.26 34.91 -14.91
C MET A 44 -37.89 34.61 -16.37
N GLN A 45 -38.78 34.83 -17.35
CA GLN A 45 -38.44 34.69 -18.78
C GLN A 45 -37.61 35.86 -19.33
N LYS A 46 -37.69 37.07 -18.74
CA LYS A 46 -36.79 38.19 -19.11
C LYS A 46 -35.42 38.11 -18.43
N ILE A 47 -35.31 37.52 -17.24
CA ILE A 47 -34.02 37.32 -16.56
C ILE A 47 -33.29 36.08 -17.13
N GLN A 48 -33.99 35.02 -17.53
CA GLN A 48 -33.37 33.86 -18.19
C GLN A 48 -32.85 34.14 -19.61
N LEU A 49 -33.36 35.14 -20.34
CA LEU A 49 -32.80 35.50 -21.67
C LEU A 49 -31.58 36.44 -21.58
N VAL A 50 -31.41 37.19 -20.50
CA VAL A 50 -30.26 38.11 -20.33
C VAL A 50 -29.07 37.42 -19.64
N THR A 51 -29.29 36.37 -18.84
CA THR A 51 -28.20 35.60 -18.23
C THR A 51 -27.66 34.46 -19.13
N ILE A 52 -28.31 34.15 -20.26
CA ILE A 52 -27.83 33.16 -21.25
C ILE A 52 -27.03 33.81 -22.40
N LEU A 53 -26.95 35.14 -22.48
CA LEU A 53 -26.17 35.87 -23.50
C LEU A 53 -24.88 36.55 -22.99
N MET A 54 -24.44 36.26 -21.76
CA MET A 54 -23.18 36.78 -21.20
C MET A 54 -22.18 35.70 -20.76
N LYS A 55 -22.22 34.52 -21.39
CA LYS A 55 -21.09 33.57 -21.39
C LYS A 55 -20.91 32.93 -22.77
N CYS A 56 -20.69 33.76 -23.78
CA CYS A 56 -19.92 33.45 -24.98
C CYS A 56 -19.72 34.76 -25.76
N THR A 57 -18.88 35.65 -25.23
CA THR A 57 -18.22 36.62 -26.12
C THR A 57 -17.26 35.83 -27.00
N LEU A 58 -17.42 35.97 -28.31
CA LEU A 58 -16.57 35.36 -29.34
C LEU A 58 -15.09 35.44 -28.93
N LYS A 59 -14.45 34.28 -28.75
CA LYS A 59 -12.98 34.20 -28.73
C LYS A 59 -12.47 34.72 -30.07
N SER A 60 -11.99 35.96 -30.10
CA SER A 60 -11.15 36.43 -31.20
C SER A 60 -9.88 35.59 -31.25
N ALA A 61 -9.39 35.24 -32.43
CA ALA A 61 -8.19 34.42 -32.59
C ALA A 61 -6.88 35.22 -32.43
N THR A 62 -6.92 36.56 -32.50
CA THR A 62 -5.72 37.44 -32.45
C THR A 62 -6.01 38.78 -31.76
N CYS A 63 -4.99 39.41 -31.16
CA CYS A 63 -5.11 40.71 -30.48
C CYS A 63 -5.56 41.81 -31.47
N ALA A 64 -5.07 41.73 -32.71
CA ALA A 64 -5.35 42.69 -33.78
C ALA A 64 -6.85 42.80 -34.18
N ALA A 65 -7.67 41.80 -33.85
CA ALA A 65 -9.11 41.84 -34.12
C ALA A 65 -9.91 42.58 -33.02
N ILE A 66 -9.27 42.99 -31.92
CA ILE A 66 -9.89 43.78 -30.86
C ILE A 66 -9.74 45.27 -31.21
N LYS A 67 -10.86 45.89 -31.58
CA LYS A 67 -10.93 47.30 -32.04
C LYS A 67 -11.22 48.31 -30.93
N ASN A 68 -11.37 47.84 -29.68
CA ASN A 68 -11.78 48.65 -28.54
C ASN A 68 -10.75 48.57 -27.41
N GLU A 69 -10.34 49.72 -26.89
CA GLU A 69 -9.32 49.86 -25.83
C GLU A 69 -9.72 49.18 -24.52
N GLY A 70 -10.96 49.41 -24.04
CA GLY A 70 -11.47 48.78 -22.83
C GLY A 70 -11.57 47.25 -22.95
N ALA A 71 -11.91 46.75 -24.14
CA ALA A 71 -11.90 45.32 -24.44
C ALA A 71 -10.48 44.76 -24.57
N CYS A 72 -9.52 45.55 -25.08
CA CYS A 72 -8.11 45.16 -25.21
C CYS A 72 -7.44 45.00 -23.85
N LEU A 73 -7.68 45.93 -22.93
CA LEU A 73 -7.14 45.92 -21.56
C LEU A 73 -7.82 44.88 -20.66
N ALA A 74 -9.03 44.43 -21.00
CA ALA A 74 -9.78 43.41 -20.26
C ALA A 74 -9.62 41.98 -20.83
N HIS A 75 -8.98 41.79 -21.99
CA HIS A 75 -8.85 40.48 -22.65
C HIS A 75 -7.48 39.81 -22.43
N THR A 76 -7.51 38.54 -22.05
CA THR A 76 -6.45 37.56 -22.35
C THR A 76 -6.96 36.61 -23.43
N LEU A 77 -6.22 36.44 -24.52
CA LEU A 77 -6.61 35.55 -25.62
C LEU A 77 -6.15 34.13 -25.30
N GLY A 78 -6.94 33.44 -24.46
CA GLY A 78 -6.55 32.13 -23.92
C GLY A 78 -5.34 32.22 -22.99
N ARG A 79 -4.84 31.06 -22.54
CA ARG A 79 -3.77 30.96 -21.53
C ARG A 79 -2.35 31.22 -22.08
N LYS A 80 -2.15 31.90 -23.22
CA LYS A 80 -0.81 32.08 -23.83
C LYS A 80 -0.52 33.45 -24.47
N GLN A 81 -1.47 34.39 -24.51
CA GLN A 81 -1.26 35.66 -25.22
C GLN A 81 -1.96 36.81 -24.48
N GLN A 82 -1.16 37.80 -24.09
CA GLN A 82 -1.64 39.07 -23.52
C GLN A 82 -1.66 40.12 -24.63
N CYS A 83 -2.66 41.00 -24.62
CA CYS A 83 -2.77 42.08 -25.58
C CYS A 83 -2.60 43.41 -24.85
N ALA A 84 -1.95 44.39 -25.49
CA ALA A 84 -1.83 45.75 -25.00
C ALA A 84 -2.33 46.72 -26.07
N TRP A 85 -3.02 47.76 -25.62
CA TRP A 85 -3.45 48.84 -26.49
C TRP A 85 -2.27 49.76 -26.77
N ASN A 86 -1.86 49.90 -28.03
CA ASN A 86 -0.72 50.72 -28.41
C ASN A 86 -1.10 52.19 -28.72
N GLY A 87 -2.32 52.59 -28.37
CA GLY A 87 -2.88 53.92 -28.65
C GLY A 87 -3.69 54.01 -29.96
N THR A 88 -3.56 53.06 -30.88
CA THR A 88 -4.36 53.02 -32.13
C THR A 88 -5.00 51.66 -32.43
N ALA A 89 -4.38 50.57 -31.97
CA ALA A 89 -4.89 49.22 -32.11
C ALA A 89 -4.46 48.33 -30.93
N CYS A 90 -5.18 47.22 -30.74
CA CYS A 90 -4.79 46.19 -29.80
C CYS A 90 -3.74 45.28 -30.43
N ALA A 91 -2.56 45.17 -29.82
CA ALA A 91 -1.43 44.39 -30.32
C ALA A 91 -0.96 43.38 -29.28
N ASP A 92 -0.18 42.38 -29.72
CA ASP A 92 0.43 41.40 -28.82
C ASP A 92 1.38 42.11 -27.85
N ALA A 93 1.28 41.76 -26.57
CA ALA A 93 2.12 42.30 -25.51
C ALA A 93 3.14 41.26 -25.01
N THR A 94 4.24 41.74 -24.46
CA THR A 94 5.17 40.89 -23.69
C THR A 94 4.43 40.34 -22.47
N ILE A 95 4.51 39.03 -22.26
CA ILE A 95 3.77 38.35 -21.19
C ILE A 95 4.32 38.78 -19.83
N ASP A 96 3.53 39.54 -19.09
CA ASP A 96 3.76 39.85 -17.68
C ASP A 96 3.31 38.65 -16.82
N CYS A 97 4.29 37.95 -16.29
CA CYS A 97 4.11 36.78 -15.42
C CYS A 97 3.30 37.10 -14.16
N THR A 98 3.36 38.34 -13.66
CA THR A 98 2.78 38.73 -12.36
C THR A 98 1.26 38.85 -12.38
N LEU A 99 0.65 38.94 -13.56
CA LEU A 99 -0.81 38.99 -13.74
C LEU A 99 -1.49 37.64 -13.50
N ALA A 100 -0.75 36.53 -13.48
CA ALA A 100 -1.28 35.21 -13.17
C ALA A 100 -1.27 34.96 -11.65
N THR A 101 -2.40 35.20 -10.98
CA THR A 101 -2.62 35.04 -9.52
C THR A 101 -3.83 34.13 -9.22
N GLY A 102 -3.83 33.43 -8.07
CA GLY A 102 -4.74 32.29 -7.82
C GLY A 102 -4.13 31.22 -6.90
N THR A 103 -4.53 29.95 -7.03
CA THR A 103 -3.95 28.83 -6.27
C THR A 103 -3.70 27.63 -7.19
N GLY A 104 -2.68 26.83 -6.88
CA GLY A 104 -2.36 25.62 -7.66
C GLY A 104 -1.54 25.86 -8.94
N PHE A 105 -0.88 27.03 -9.07
CA PHE A 105 0.08 27.25 -10.15
C PHE A 105 1.32 26.39 -9.95
N THR A 106 1.81 25.84 -11.05
CA THR A 106 3.05 25.07 -11.10
C THR A 106 4.09 25.84 -11.90
N LEU A 107 5.38 25.56 -11.67
CA LEU A 107 6.46 26.14 -12.48
C LEU A 107 6.22 25.89 -13.97
N GLN A 108 5.72 24.69 -14.31
CA GLN A 108 5.41 24.32 -15.69
C GLN A 108 4.27 25.16 -16.28
N TYR A 109 3.23 25.48 -15.50
CA TYR A 109 2.18 26.38 -15.95
C TYR A 109 2.73 27.80 -16.19
N CYS A 110 3.57 28.30 -15.30
CA CYS A 110 4.18 29.62 -15.46
C CYS A 110 5.13 29.66 -16.67
N GLN A 111 5.98 28.65 -16.84
CA GLN A 111 6.85 28.49 -18.00
C GLN A 111 6.07 28.30 -19.32
N TYR A 112 4.86 27.74 -19.24
CA TYR A 112 3.94 27.63 -20.38
C TYR A 112 3.36 28.99 -20.79
N LEU A 113 3.14 29.91 -19.84
CA LEU A 113 2.79 31.30 -20.13
C LEU A 113 3.95 31.98 -20.86
N SER A 114 5.15 31.97 -20.26
CA SER A 114 6.38 32.42 -20.92
C SER A 114 7.57 31.72 -20.29
N THR A 115 8.59 31.41 -21.10
CA THR A 115 9.87 30.84 -20.63
C THR A 115 10.62 31.75 -19.66
N THR A 116 10.24 33.02 -19.58
CA THR A 116 10.76 34.00 -18.63
C THR A 116 10.04 33.99 -17.26
N CYS A 117 9.02 33.14 -17.05
CA CYS A 117 8.23 33.12 -15.82
C CYS A 117 8.62 31.99 -14.86
N SER A 118 8.86 32.33 -13.60
CA SER A 118 8.95 31.40 -12.47
C SER A 118 7.60 31.31 -11.73
N VAL A 119 7.55 30.55 -10.63
CA VAL A 119 6.35 30.37 -9.79
C VAL A 119 6.69 30.66 -8.33
N LYS A 120 5.72 31.18 -7.57
CA LYS A 120 5.85 31.26 -6.11
C LYS A 120 5.92 29.87 -5.50
N VAL A 121 6.65 29.75 -4.40
CA VAL A 121 6.81 28.48 -3.66
C VAL A 121 5.47 27.90 -3.20
N ASP A 122 4.52 28.76 -2.83
CA ASP A 122 3.18 28.38 -2.39
C ASP A 122 2.19 28.12 -3.55
N GLY A 123 2.62 28.28 -4.80
CA GLY A 123 1.78 28.09 -5.99
C GLY A 123 0.67 29.14 -6.15
N THR A 124 0.78 30.30 -5.48
CA THR A 124 -0.27 31.33 -5.52
C THR A 124 -0.18 32.30 -6.69
N ALA A 125 0.98 32.38 -7.34
CA ALA A 125 1.17 33.25 -8.51
C ALA A 125 2.36 32.81 -9.36
N CYS A 126 2.37 33.25 -10.62
CA CYS A 126 3.58 33.29 -11.43
C CYS A 126 4.35 34.60 -11.16
N LEU A 127 5.65 34.59 -11.42
CA LEU A 127 6.53 35.75 -11.24
C LEU A 127 7.60 35.79 -12.33
N THR A 128 8.16 36.95 -12.61
CA THR A 128 9.26 37.07 -13.58
C THR A 128 10.51 36.41 -13.00
N ALA A 129 11.11 35.48 -13.75
CA ALA A 129 12.29 34.76 -13.31
C ALA A 129 13.50 35.69 -13.24
N ALA A 130 14.24 35.64 -12.13
CA ALA A 130 15.55 36.25 -12.05
C ALA A 130 16.55 35.50 -12.95
N ALA A 131 17.65 36.15 -13.32
CA ALA A 131 18.71 35.51 -14.09
C ALA A 131 19.41 34.39 -13.32
N ASN A 132 19.69 34.61 -12.04
CA ASN A 132 20.41 33.71 -11.15
C ASN A 132 19.58 33.41 -9.89
N CYS A 133 19.85 32.29 -9.22
CA CYS A 133 19.17 31.94 -7.97
C CYS A 133 19.54 32.89 -6.83
N ALA A 134 20.77 33.42 -6.83
CA ALA A 134 21.24 34.34 -5.81
C ALA A 134 20.41 35.63 -5.79
N GLY A 135 19.89 35.99 -4.61
CA GLY A 135 19.10 37.21 -4.40
C GLY A 135 17.58 37.05 -4.58
N ILE A 136 17.11 35.86 -4.99
CA ILE A 136 15.68 35.53 -4.93
C ILE A 136 15.29 35.32 -3.46
N VAL A 137 14.13 35.82 -3.03
CA VAL A 137 13.60 35.65 -1.67
C VAL A 137 12.90 34.30 -1.49
N GLU A 138 12.73 33.85 -0.24
CA GLU A 138 12.21 32.52 0.13
C GLU A 138 10.94 32.12 -0.64
N GLY A 139 9.92 32.99 -0.65
CA GLY A 139 8.63 32.71 -1.29
C GLY A 139 8.67 32.59 -2.82
N SER A 140 9.80 32.88 -3.46
CA SER A 140 9.98 32.89 -4.93
C SER A 140 11.10 31.99 -5.40
N CYS A 141 11.80 31.29 -4.49
CA CYS A 141 12.99 30.51 -4.79
C CYS A 141 12.67 29.15 -5.42
N VAL A 142 12.32 29.15 -6.71
CA VAL A 142 11.95 27.93 -7.45
C VAL A 142 12.74 27.74 -8.74
N TRP A 143 12.87 28.81 -9.54
CA TRP A 143 13.52 28.75 -10.85
C TRP A 143 14.06 30.13 -11.28
N ALA A 144 15.24 30.12 -11.89
CA ALA A 144 15.94 31.24 -12.50
C ALA A 144 16.26 30.91 -13.98
N SER A 145 16.39 31.93 -14.83
CA SER A 145 16.53 31.72 -16.28
C SER A 145 17.88 31.13 -16.69
N THR A 146 18.96 31.42 -15.96
CA THR A 146 20.31 30.89 -16.19
C THR A 146 20.57 29.67 -15.32
N ASP A 147 20.43 29.82 -14.00
CA ASP A 147 20.72 28.76 -13.01
C ASP A 147 19.68 27.63 -12.98
N LYS A 148 18.57 27.78 -13.70
CA LYS A 148 17.44 26.84 -13.73
C LYS A 148 16.86 26.64 -12.33
N PHE A 149 16.73 25.41 -11.85
CA PHE A 149 16.07 25.15 -10.57
C PHE A 149 16.88 25.74 -9.40
N CYS A 150 16.15 26.35 -8.46
CA CYS A 150 16.72 26.91 -7.24
C CYS A 150 16.15 26.19 -6.00
N TYR A 151 16.84 26.30 -4.87
CA TYR A 151 16.34 25.88 -3.57
C TYR A 151 16.70 26.90 -2.49
N TRP A 152 15.86 26.95 -1.44
CA TRP A 152 16.10 27.82 -0.30
C TRP A 152 16.90 27.06 0.76
N ASN A 153 18.11 27.52 1.09
CA ASN A 153 18.99 26.84 2.05
C ASN A 153 18.73 27.24 3.52
N GLY A 154 17.63 27.97 3.79
CA GLY A 154 17.30 28.52 5.10
C GLY A 154 17.74 29.97 5.31
N THR A 155 18.73 30.44 4.54
CA THR A 155 19.26 31.82 4.60
C THR A 155 19.17 32.57 3.28
N ALA A 156 19.38 31.90 2.16
CA ALA A 156 19.37 32.48 0.83
C ALA A 156 18.89 31.46 -0.21
N CYS A 157 18.47 31.96 -1.37
CA CYS A 157 18.18 31.14 -2.53
C CYS A 157 19.49 30.79 -3.24
N ALA A 158 19.71 29.49 -3.45
CA ALA A 158 20.93 28.92 -4.03
C ALA A 158 20.59 28.01 -5.21
N LYS A 159 21.60 27.65 -5.99
CA LYS A 159 21.43 26.75 -7.14
C LYS A 159 21.08 25.36 -6.62
N ILE A 160 20.19 24.63 -7.30
CA ILE A 160 19.76 23.30 -6.86
C ILE A 160 20.93 22.32 -6.63
N VAL A 161 22.04 22.53 -7.34
CA VAL A 161 23.26 21.72 -7.27
C VAL A 161 24.00 21.88 -5.95
N ASP A 162 23.77 22.97 -5.22
CA ASP A 162 24.32 23.19 -3.89
C ASP A 162 23.46 22.51 -2.80
N ALA A 163 22.32 21.92 -3.14
CA ALA A 163 21.45 21.22 -2.20
C ALA A 163 22.06 19.88 -1.79
N THR A 164 22.61 19.82 -0.59
CA THR A 164 23.23 18.60 -0.05
C THR A 164 22.20 17.56 0.38
N LYS A 165 21.00 17.98 0.79
CA LYS A 165 19.90 17.09 1.21
C LYS A 165 18.69 17.21 0.27
N CYS A 166 18.08 16.08 -0.06
CA CYS A 166 16.78 16.03 -0.76
C CYS A 166 15.69 16.76 0.02
N SER A 167 15.73 16.74 1.35
CA SER A 167 14.78 17.46 2.22
C SER A 167 14.82 18.97 2.08
N ASP A 168 15.84 19.52 1.43
CA ASP A 168 15.96 20.97 1.16
C ASP A 168 15.34 21.33 -0.20
N ILE A 169 15.02 20.31 -1.01
CA ILE A 169 14.47 20.48 -2.34
C ILE A 169 12.94 20.44 -2.25
N ILE A 170 12.28 21.50 -2.72
CA ILE A 170 10.82 21.52 -2.84
C ILE A 170 10.38 20.63 -4.00
N GLY A 171 9.40 19.76 -3.76
CA GLY A 171 8.83 18.87 -4.76
C GLY A 171 7.39 18.47 -4.42
N THR A 172 6.60 18.26 -5.47
CA THR A 172 5.19 17.85 -5.38
C THR A 172 4.91 16.52 -6.09
N SER A 173 5.95 15.91 -6.67
CA SER A 173 5.89 14.59 -7.30
C SER A 173 7.28 13.97 -7.39
N ALA A 174 7.36 12.65 -7.52
CA ALA A 174 8.64 11.95 -7.59
C ALA A 174 9.45 12.41 -8.81
N ALA A 175 8.76 12.73 -9.91
CA ALA A 175 9.37 13.26 -11.13
C ALA A 175 10.06 14.61 -10.92
N ILE A 176 9.42 15.53 -10.18
CA ILE A 176 10.00 16.85 -9.88
C ILE A 176 11.24 16.72 -8.99
N CYS A 177 11.23 15.77 -8.06
CA CYS A 177 12.36 15.52 -7.18
C CYS A 177 13.54 14.89 -7.93
N GLN A 178 13.27 13.87 -8.75
CA GLN A 178 14.29 13.17 -9.55
C GLN A 178 14.91 14.08 -10.61
N SER A 179 14.13 14.99 -11.23
CA SER A 179 14.67 15.95 -12.19
C SER A 179 15.60 16.97 -11.53
N LYS A 180 15.36 17.32 -10.25
CA LYS A 180 16.19 18.27 -9.50
C LYS A 180 17.45 17.62 -8.95
N LYS A 181 17.36 16.36 -8.50
CA LYS A 181 18.50 15.55 -8.04
C LYS A 181 18.15 14.08 -8.18
N ALA A 182 18.91 13.33 -8.97
CA ALA A 182 18.56 11.95 -9.36
C ALA A 182 18.43 10.99 -8.18
N SER A 183 19.20 11.24 -7.10
CA SER A 183 19.13 10.48 -5.86
C SER A 183 17.99 10.90 -4.92
N CYS A 184 17.06 11.75 -5.36
CA CYS A 184 15.87 12.18 -4.63
C CYS A 184 14.58 11.64 -5.26
N THR A 185 13.54 11.49 -4.46
CA THR A 185 12.18 11.10 -4.83
C THR A 185 11.17 11.93 -4.04
N TRP A 186 9.88 11.68 -4.23
CA TRP A 186 8.80 12.31 -3.46
C TRP A 186 7.86 11.23 -2.96
N THR A 187 7.51 11.31 -1.68
CA THR A 187 6.51 10.44 -1.07
C THR A 187 5.24 11.22 -0.79
N THR A 188 5.34 12.28 0.02
CA THR A 188 4.23 13.15 0.44
C THR A 188 4.77 14.50 0.91
N GLY A 189 3.92 15.54 0.92
CA GLY A 189 4.29 16.89 1.38
C GLY A 189 4.87 17.78 0.27
N THR A 190 5.61 18.82 0.67
CA THR A 190 6.16 19.83 -0.25
C THR A 190 7.66 19.69 -0.49
N LYS A 191 8.31 18.70 0.11
CA LYS A 191 9.77 18.49 0.04
C LYS A 191 10.10 17.09 -0.49
N CYS A 192 11.24 16.98 -1.16
CA CYS A 192 11.75 15.72 -1.66
C CYS A 192 12.37 14.89 -0.53
N THR A 193 12.48 13.58 -0.76
CA THR A 193 13.11 12.60 0.12
C THR A 193 14.20 11.84 -0.64
N ALA A 194 15.16 11.22 0.04
CA ALA A 194 16.22 10.49 -0.65
C ALA A 194 15.72 9.14 -1.19
N ASN A 195 16.16 8.76 -2.39
CA ASN A 195 15.77 7.51 -3.05
C ASN A 195 16.82 6.41 -2.84
N CYS A 196 17.15 6.10 -1.59
CA CYS A 196 18.27 5.21 -1.25
C CYS A 196 18.11 3.78 -1.80
N THR A 197 16.89 3.31 -1.95
CA THR A 197 16.59 1.96 -2.47
C THR A 197 16.83 1.83 -3.97
N ALA A 198 17.01 2.93 -4.70
CA ALA A 198 17.31 2.91 -6.13
C ALA A 198 18.79 2.62 -6.43
N PHE A 199 19.68 2.70 -5.44
CA PHE A 199 21.06 2.26 -5.60
C PHE A 199 21.11 0.73 -5.67
N THR A 200 21.72 0.19 -6.72
CA THR A 200 21.87 -1.26 -6.96
C THR A 200 23.34 -1.70 -7.02
N GLY A 201 24.28 -0.76 -6.77
CA GLY A 201 25.71 -1.04 -6.74
C GLY A 201 26.14 -1.81 -5.49
N PRO A 202 27.45 -2.05 -5.30
CA PRO A 202 27.94 -2.76 -4.12
C PRO A 202 27.55 -2.00 -2.83
N PHE A 203 26.88 -2.70 -1.93
CA PHE A 203 26.34 -2.10 -0.70
C PHE A 203 27.41 -2.08 0.40
N ASN A 204 27.91 -0.88 0.69
CA ASN A 204 28.68 -0.59 1.89
C ASN A 204 28.35 0.83 2.38
N TYR A 205 28.80 1.17 3.59
CA TYR A 205 28.45 2.46 4.19
C TYR A 205 28.89 3.64 3.32
N ASP A 206 30.09 3.59 2.78
CA ASP A 206 30.68 4.69 2.01
C ASP A 206 30.02 4.83 0.63
N THR A 207 29.63 3.73 -0.03
CA THR A 207 28.92 3.79 -1.32
C THR A 207 27.50 4.31 -1.17
N CYS A 208 26.80 3.92 -0.10
CA CYS A 208 25.47 4.48 0.22
C CYS A 208 25.55 5.99 0.47
N GLN A 209 26.52 6.44 1.27
CA GLN A 209 26.72 7.86 1.58
C GLN A 209 27.20 8.67 0.36
N ALA A 210 28.06 8.08 -0.49
CA ALA A 210 28.49 8.71 -1.74
C ALA A 210 27.34 8.86 -2.75
N TYR A 211 26.44 7.87 -2.82
CA TYR A 211 25.24 7.94 -3.65
C TYR A 211 24.29 9.07 -3.20
N ASN A 212 24.05 9.18 -1.89
CA ASN A 212 23.37 10.33 -1.30
C ASN A 212 23.68 10.42 0.21
N PRO A 213 24.04 11.60 0.75
CA PRO A 213 24.39 11.75 2.17
C PRO A 213 23.23 11.39 3.12
N GLN A 214 21.99 11.43 2.64
CA GLN A 214 20.81 10.97 3.39
C GLN A 214 20.54 9.46 3.26
N CYS A 215 21.53 8.67 2.81
CA CYS A 215 21.42 7.22 2.68
C CYS A 215 22.47 6.51 3.52
N THR A 216 22.05 5.56 4.34
CA THR A 216 22.94 4.68 5.11
C THR A 216 22.78 3.22 4.68
N LEU A 217 23.68 2.36 5.14
CA LEU A 217 23.70 0.94 4.81
C LEU A 217 22.69 0.17 5.68
N LYS A 218 22.03 -0.85 5.15
CA LYS A 218 21.33 -1.82 6.00
C LYS A 218 22.36 -2.70 6.70
N ARG A 219 22.18 -3.02 7.99
CA ARG A 219 23.16 -3.84 8.74
C ARG A 219 23.39 -5.23 8.14
N ASP A 220 22.44 -5.76 7.38
CA ASP A 220 22.56 -7.02 6.65
C ASP A 220 23.29 -6.89 5.29
N GLY A 221 23.75 -5.68 4.92
CA GLY A 221 24.45 -5.42 3.66
C GLY A 221 23.58 -5.59 2.41
N THR A 222 22.26 -5.69 2.54
CA THR A 222 21.36 -5.97 1.39
C THR A 222 20.94 -4.73 0.61
N GLY A 223 21.32 -3.52 1.04
CA GLY A 223 20.91 -2.29 0.37
C GLY A 223 21.21 -1.02 1.15
N CYS A 224 20.92 0.13 0.53
CA CYS A 224 20.91 1.43 1.19
C CYS A 224 19.48 1.82 1.62
N VAL A 225 19.36 2.56 2.72
CA VAL A 225 18.11 3.05 3.31
C VAL A 225 18.25 4.52 3.70
N MET A 226 17.15 5.25 3.79
CA MET A 226 17.19 6.65 4.22
C MET A 226 17.70 6.77 5.66
N THR A 227 18.53 7.78 5.90
CA THR A 227 18.85 8.23 7.26
C THR A 227 17.60 8.81 7.92
N VAL A 228 17.57 8.72 9.25
CA VAL A 228 16.60 9.43 10.07
C VAL A 228 17.33 10.55 10.83
N ALA A 229 16.58 11.41 11.53
CA ALA A 229 17.16 12.58 12.17
C ALA A 229 18.24 12.28 13.23
N THR A 230 18.10 11.16 13.96
CA THR A 230 19.07 10.78 15.01
C THR A 230 19.30 9.27 15.05
N CYS A 231 20.49 8.84 15.46
CA CYS A 231 20.78 7.41 15.63
C CYS A 231 19.76 6.70 16.54
N ALA A 232 19.28 7.36 17.60
CA ALA A 232 18.26 6.81 18.51
C ALA A 232 16.90 6.56 17.83
N GLY A 233 16.60 7.27 16.74
CA GLY A 233 15.39 7.08 15.94
C GLY A 233 15.49 5.95 14.91
N THR A 234 16.65 5.32 14.78
CA THR A 234 16.91 4.28 13.77
C THR A 234 16.58 2.89 14.31
N SER A 235 16.00 2.04 13.47
CA SER A 235 15.78 0.63 13.81
C SER A 235 17.10 -0.14 13.90
N ALA A 236 17.13 -1.24 14.66
CA ALA A 236 18.31 -2.10 14.77
C ALA A 236 18.77 -2.69 13.42
N ALA A 237 17.88 -2.79 12.43
CA ALA A 237 18.21 -3.27 11.08
C ALA A 237 18.94 -2.22 10.22
N ASN A 238 18.75 -0.93 10.51
CA ASN A 238 19.29 0.18 9.72
C ASN A 238 20.38 0.97 10.48
N CYS A 239 20.86 0.42 11.60
CA CYS A 239 21.72 1.11 12.54
C CYS A 239 23.19 1.19 12.08
N THR A 240 23.44 1.99 11.04
CA THR A 240 24.79 2.32 10.59
C THR A 240 25.00 3.84 10.46
N GLY A 241 23.95 4.63 10.31
CA GLY A 241 24.07 6.08 10.18
C GLY A 241 22.73 6.81 10.25
N ALA A 242 22.79 8.08 10.63
CA ALA A 242 21.69 9.02 10.72
C ALA A 242 22.20 10.44 10.40
N ASP A 243 21.31 11.42 10.36
CA ASP A 243 21.67 12.81 10.04
C ASP A 243 22.58 13.45 11.11
N ASP A 244 22.57 12.94 12.34
CA ASP A 244 23.45 13.35 13.45
C ASP A 244 24.82 12.66 13.45
N GLY A 245 25.02 11.62 12.62
CA GLY A 245 26.33 11.01 12.37
C GLY A 245 26.33 9.50 12.15
N LYS A 246 27.50 8.87 12.35
CA LYS A 246 27.66 7.41 12.29
C LYS A 246 27.01 6.77 13.51
N CYS A 247 26.23 5.71 13.29
CA CYS A 247 25.53 4.98 14.34
C CYS A 247 26.09 3.58 14.50
N TYR A 248 26.02 3.03 15.72
CA TYR A 248 26.29 1.63 15.99
C TYR A 248 25.21 1.05 16.91
N LEU A 249 25.02 -0.27 16.82
CA LEU A 249 24.04 -0.97 17.65
C LEU A 249 24.66 -1.34 19.01
N SER A 250 24.09 -0.82 20.10
CA SER A 250 24.44 -1.20 21.46
C SER A 250 23.29 -2.00 22.07
N GLY A 251 23.44 -3.33 22.14
CA GLY A 251 22.34 -4.24 22.46
C GLY A 251 21.25 -4.20 21.38
N THR A 252 20.10 -3.62 21.70
CA THR A 252 18.99 -3.39 20.74
C THR A 252 18.83 -1.92 20.35
N THR A 253 19.60 -1.02 20.96
CA THR A 253 19.43 0.43 20.81
C THR A 253 20.48 0.99 19.87
N CYS A 254 20.02 1.72 18.84
CA CYS A 254 20.91 2.38 17.92
C CYS A 254 21.46 3.69 18.52
N THR A 255 22.77 3.81 18.59
CA THR A 255 23.45 4.87 19.36
C THR A 255 24.39 5.67 18.47
N LEU A 256 24.45 6.99 18.70
CA LEU A 256 25.35 7.90 18.00
C LEU A 256 26.80 7.69 18.47
N ALA A 257 27.74 7.65 17.53
CA ALA A 257 29.15 7.43 17.83
C ALA A 257 29.89 8.67 18.38
N SER A 258 29.23 9.82 18.56
CA SER A 258 29.86 11.01 19.13
C SER A 258 29.79 11.00 20.66
N GLY A 259 30.95 10.99 21.31
CA GLY A 259 31.10 11.25 22.75
C GLY A 259 31.01 10.06 23.72
N ALA A 260 30.83 8.82 23.27
CA ALA A 260 30.72 7.65 24.16
C ALA A 260 31.66 6.48 23.78
N LEU A 261 32.73 6.31 24.56
CA LEU A 261 33.41 5.07 25.02
C LEU A 261 33.52 3.83 24.08
N ILE A 262 33.54 3.95 22.74
CA ILE A 262 34.13 2.88 21.92
C ILE A 262 35.65 2.95 22.09
N THR A 263 36.12 2.13 23.01
CA THR A 263 37.54 1.86 23.30
C THR A 263 37.98 0.62 22.51
N ALA A 264 39.27 0.29 22.58
CA ALA A 264 39.85 -0.86 21.88
C ALA A 264 39.05 -2.17 22.16
N THR A 265 38.64 -2.38 23.40
CA THR A 265 38.01 -3.62 23.90
C THR A 265 36.60 -3.88 23.38
N ASN A 266 35.90 -2.87 22.84
CA ASN A 266 34.51 -2.97 22.41
C ASN A 266 34.29 -2.68 20.92
N CYS A 267 35.36 -2.64 20.10
CA CYS A 267 35.22 -2.64 18.64
C CYS A 267 34.44 -3.88 18.13
N GLY A 268 34.70 -5.05 18.73
CA GLY A 268 34.10 -6.34 18.36
C GLY A 268 32.58 -6.44 18.54
N SER A 269 31.95 -5.55 19.30
CA SER A 269 30.48 -5.54 19.42
C SER A 269 29.77 -4.95 18.19
N ILE A 270 30.52 -4.31 17.29
CA ILE A 270 29.98 -3.62 16.12
C ILE A 270 29.99 -4.59 14.95
N THR A 271 28.85 -5.19 14.67
CA THR A 271 28.67 -6.20 13.62
C THR A 271 27.67 -5.74 12.54
N GLY A 272 27.90 -6.16 11.32
CA GLY A 272 27.09 -5.85 10.15
C GLY A 272 27.60 -6.58 8.91
N ILE A 273 27.24 -6.14 7.71
CA ILE A 273 27.84 -6.59 6.45
C ILE A 273 28.12 -5.32 5.65
N GLY A 274 29.30 -5.23 5.02
CA GLY A 274 29.72 -4.03 4.27
C GLY A 274 30.21 -2.89 5.16
N LEU A 275 30.72 -3.20 6.36
CA LEU A 275 31.34 -2.22 7.26
C LEU A 275 32.78 -1.94 6.82
N THR A 276 33.04 -0.74 6.30
CA THR A 276 34.35 -0.38 5.73
C THR A 276 35.35 0.02 6.81
N PRO A 277 36.67 0.00 6.51
CA PRO A 277 37.68 0.54 7.42
C PRO A 277 37.43 2.01 7.78
N ALA A 278 36.93 2.82 6.84
CA ALA A 278 36.58 4.22 7.10
C ALA A 278 35.38 4.37 8.04
N TYR A 279 34.39 3.48 7.94
CA TYR A 279 33.30 3.38 8.89
C TYR A 279 33.81 3.03 10.30
N CYS A 280 34.53 1.91 10.46
CA CYS A 280 35.05 1.44 11.75
C CYS A 280 36.05 2.42 12.39
N LYS A 281 36.85 3.11 11.57
CA LYS A 281 37.70 4.21 12.04
C LYS A 281 36.87 5.36 12.63
N GLY A 282 35.82 5.77 11.91
CA GLY A 282 35.02 6.94 12.26
C GLY A 282 34.06 6.78 13.43
N ILE A 283 33.81 5.56 13.90
CA ILE A 283 33.01 5.29 15.11
C ILE A 283 33.87 5.15 16.37
N SER A 284 35.19 5.17 16.23
CA SER A 284 36.14 4.90 17.31
C SER A 284 36.70 6.20 17.93
N THR A 285 36.86 6.23 19.25
CA THR A 285 37.37 7.42 19.96
C THR A 285 38.80 7.71 19.52
N GLY A 286 39.09 8.92 19.01
CA GLY A 286 40.41 9.28 18.48
C GLY A 286 40.73 8.71 17.09
N GLY A 287 39.80 7.98 16.47
CA GLY A 287 39.87 7.60 15.06
C GLY A 287 40.98 6.62 14.69
N ASN A 288 41.54 5.86 15.63
CA ASN A 288 42.60 4.88 15.30
C ASN A 288 42.59 3.62 16.19
N THR A 289 41.50 3.34 16.91
CA THR A 289 41.42 2.18 17.82
C THR A 289 40.70 0.98 17.21
N CYS A 290 39.75 1.21 16.29
CA CYS A 290 39.05 0.14 15.57
C CYS A 290 39.46 0.05 14.09
N SER A 291 39.46 -1.17 13.55
CA SER A 291 39.55 -1.50 12.12
C SER A 291 38.31 -2.30 11.71
N ALA A 292 38.06 -2.49 10.42
CA ALA A 292 37.17 -3.55 9.96
C ALA A 292 37.89 -4.91 10.05
N ASN A 293 37.12 -5.99 10.18
CA ASN A 293 37.62 -7.35 9.99
C ASN A 293 37.86 -7.65 8.50
N SER A 294 38.52 -8.76 8.19
CA SER A 294 38.87 -9.15 6.81
C SER A 294 37.66 -9.46 5.92
N GLU A 295 36.49 -9.70 6.52
CA GLU A 295 35.23 -9.98 5.83
C GLU A 295 34.34 -8.74 5.62
N LEU A 296 34.71 -7.58 6.19
CA LEU A 296 33.86 -6.39 6.29
C LEU A 296 32.49 -6.65 6.97
N THR A 297 32.44 -7.62 7.88
CA THR A 297 31.25 -8.02 8.65
C THR A 297 31.25 -7.50 10.08
N GLY A 298 32.32 -6.81 10.49
CA GLY A 298 32.42 -6.28 11.84
C GLY A 298 33.61 -5.34 12.00
N CYS A 299 33.59 -4.56 13.07
CA CYS A 299 34.76 -3.84 13.51
C CYS A 299 35.53 -4.67 14.55
N VAL A 300 36.84 -4.50 14.59
CA VAL A 300 37.77 -5.25 15.43
C VAL A 300 38.78 -4.30 16.04
N GLU A 301 39.36 -4.72 17.16
CA GLU A 301 40.43 -3.98 17.82
C GLU A 301 41.69 -3.98 16.95
N LYS A 302 42.35 -2.82 16.80
CA LYS A 302 43.67 -2.78 16.16
C LYS A 302 44.76 -3.27 17.10
N GLN A 303 45.54 -4.24 16.64
CA GLN A 303 46.76 -4.65 17.32
C GLN A 303 47.95 -3.72 17.02
N ALA A 304 48.99 -3.75 17.87
CA ALA A 304 50.18 -2.93 17.69
C ALA A 304 50.82 -3.16 16.30
N ASN A 305 50.98 -4.42 15.90
CA ASN A 305 51.49 -4.88 14.59
C ASN A 305 50.63 -6.04 14.07
N CYS A 306 50.72 -6.38 12.78
CA CYS A 306 50.00 -7.51 12.17
C CYS A 306 50.38 -8.86 12.80
N ALA A 307 51.64 -9.05 13.19
CA ALA A 307 52.09 -10.28 13.85
C ALA A 307 51.49 -10.50 15.27
N ASN A 308 50.89 -9.46 15.86
CA ASN A 308 50.29 -9.54 17.20
C ASN A 308 48.86 -10.09 17.17
N PHE A 309 48.24 -10.26 16.00
CA PHE A 309 47.09 -11.15 15.89
C PHE A 309 47.64 -12.56 16.11
N ALA A 310 47.31 -13.19 17.25
CA ALA A 310 47.93 -14.44 17.71
C ALA A 310 46.99 -15.67 17.72
N THR A 311 45.72 -15.50 17.34
CA THR A 311 44.69 -16.54 17.45
C THR A 311 43.97 -16.79 16.13
N THR A 312 43.91 -18.06 15.72
CA THR A 312 42.99 -18.53 14.67
C THR A 312 41.56 -18.51 15.22
N PRO A 313 40.55 -18.01 14.48
CA PRO A 313 40.58 -17.66 13.06
C PRO A 313 41.16 -16.25 12.80
N TRP A 314 41.99 -16.07 11.75
CA TRP A 314 42.66 -14.80 11.40
C TRP A 314 41.71 -13.70 10.85
N ALA A 315 40.45 -13.70 11.25
CA ALA A 315 39.40 -12.80 10.77
C ALA A 315 39.69 -11.32 11.05
N ASP A 316 40.53 -11.03 12.06
CA ASP A 316 40.85 -9.65 12.46
C ASP A 316 42.07 -9.08 11.71
N CYS A 317 42.69 -9.89 10.85
CA CYS A 317 43.92 -9.57 10.12
C CYS A 317 43.67 -8.64 8.93
N LEU A 318 43.42 -7.35 9.19
CA LEU A 318 43.27 -6.33 8.15
C LEU A 318 44.18 -5.12 8.36
N SER A 319 44.30 -4.62 9.59
CA SER A 319 45.07 -3.40 9.90
C SER A 319 45.51 -3.37 11.37
N GLY A 320 46.76 -2.97 11.61
CA GLY A 320 47.32 -2.65 12.92
C GLY A 320 47.46 -1.14 13.15
N ASN A 321 48.06 -0.77 14.29
CA ASN A 321 48.28 0.63 14.69
C ASN A 321 49.42 1.28 13.90
N THR A 322 50.54 0.57 13.74
CA THR A 322 51.73 1.03 12.98
C THR A 322 51.70 0.53 11.53
N GLN A 323 51.19 -0.69 11.33
CA GLN A 323 51.11 -1.37 10.03
C GLN A 323 49.67 -1.31 9.51
N THR A 324 49.42 -0.45 8.53
CA THR A 324 48.05 -0.15 8.10
C THR A 324 47.42 -1.22 7.20
N LYS A 325 48.21 -2.18 6.69
CA LYS A 325 47.79 -3.25 5.80
C LYS A 325 48.37 -4.60 6.27
N CYS A 326 47.49 -5.51 6.67
CA CYS A 326 47.85 -6.87 7.08
C CYS A 326 47.27 -7.90 6.11
N ILE A 327 47.94 -9.02 5.92
CA ILE A 327 47.50 -10.16 5.09
C ILE A 327 47.80 -11.47 5.83
N ILE A 328 47.14 -12.57 5.45
CA ILE A 328 47.57 -13.90 5.88
C ILE A 328 48.78 -14.31 5.05
N ASN A 329 49.76 -14.91 5.70
CA ASN A 329 50.92 -15.48 5.04
C ASN A 329 50.55 -16.63 4.07
N SER A 330 51.54 -17.05 3.29
CA SER A 330 51.40 -18.04 2.23
C SER A 330 50.86 -19.39 2.74
N ASP A 331 51.28 -19.77 3.95
CA ASP A 331 51.01 -21.04 4.62
C ASP A 331 49.65 -21.07 5.34
N GLY A 332 49.00 -19.91 5.50
CA GLY A 332 47.67 -19.79 6.11
C GLY A 332 47.67 -19.78 7.63
N ASP A 333 48.84 -19.76 8.27
CA ASP A 333 49.03 -19.96 9.72
C ASP A 333 49.48 -18.70 10.46
N GLY A 334 49.54 -17.53 9.80
CA GLY A 334 49.90 -16.28 10.47
C GLY A 334 49.43 -15.01 9.77
N CYS A 335 49.15 -13.97 10.56
CA CYS A 335 48.90 -12.61 10.08
C CYS A 335 50.22 -11.83 9.97
N VAL A 336 50.53 -11.32 8.78
CA VAL A 336 51.78 -10.61 8.49
C VAL A 336 51.52 -9.25 7.86
N ALA A 337 52.52 -8.37 7.88
CA ALA A 337 52.44 -7.09 7.21
C ALA A 337 52.43 -7.28 5.68
N TYR A 338 51.60 -6.52 4.98
CA TYR A 338 51.63 -6.47 3.53
C TYR A 338 52.93 -5.82 3.05
N ASP A 339 53.75 -6.58 2.32
CA ASP A 339 54.97 -6.07 1.71
C ASP A 339 54.72 -5.61 0.27
N ALA A 340 54.71 -4.29 0.07
CA ALA A 340 54.50 -3.71 -1.25
C ALA A 340 55.73 -3.81 -2.17
N THR A 341 56.88 -4.29 -1.67
CA THR A 341 58.17 -4.31 -2.40
C THR A 341 58.40 -5.61 -3.18
N VAL A 342 57.62 -6.66 -2.93
CA VAL A 342 57.73 -7.94 -3.64
C VAL A 342 57.20 -7.86 -5.08
N ALA A 343 57.67 -8.74 -5.95
CA ALA A 343 57.20 -8.81 -7.34
C ALA A 343 55.71 -9.19 -7.40
N ASN A 344 54.87 -8.27 -7.90
CA ASN A 344 53.40 -8.35 -7.92
C ASN A 344 52.79 -8.60 -6.52
N PRO A 345 52.82 -7.60 -5.62
CA PRO A 345 52.39 -7.76 -4.24
C PRO A 345 50.87 -8.03 -4.13
N CYS A 346 50.09 -7.67 -5.15
CA CYS A 346 48.64 -7.91 -5.18
C CYS A 346 48.26 -9.38 -5.17
N LEU A 347 49.09 -10.27 -5.73
CA LEU A 347 48.86 -11.71 -5.68
C LEU A 347 49.09 -12.30 -4.28
N THR A 348 49.79 -11.57 -3.40
CA THR A 348 50.04 -11.99 -2.02
C THR A 348 48.88 -11.66 -1.08
N VAL A 349 47.91 -10.86 -1.53
CA VAL A 349 46.74 -10.48 -0.72
C VAL A 349 45.86 -11.71 -0.49
N LYS A 350 46.01 -12.31 0.69
CA LYS A 350 45.18 -13.37 1.23
C LYS A 350 44.50 -12.90 2.51
N LEU A 351 43.20 -13.09 2.60
CA LEU A 351 42.35 -12.73 3.74
C LEU A 351 41.68 -13.96 4.35
N PHE A 352 41.15 -13.85 5.58
CA PHE A 352 40.51 -14.96 6.29
C PHE A 352 38.98 -14.89 6.17
N LYS A 353 38.30 -16.05 6.15
CA LYS A 353 36.84 -16.15 6.30
C LYS A 353 36.41 -17.34 7.15
N THR A 354 35.36 -17.13 7.93
CA THR A 354 34.69 -18.15 8.75
C THR A 354 33.73 -19.01 7.89
N GLY A 355 33.96 -20.34 7.85
CA GLY A 355 33.10 -21.32 7.18
C GLY A 355 33.59 -21.82 5.80
N PRO A 356 32.85 -22.74 5.14
CA PRO A 356 33.28 -23.44 3.91
C PRO A 356 33.19 -22.61 2.62
N ALA A 357 32.76 -21.35 2.68
CA ALA A 357 32.58 -20.50 1.49
C ALA A 357 33.81 -19.60 1.25
N ALA A 358 34.33 -19.57 0.02
CA ALA A 358 35.44 -18.70 -0.38
C ALA A 358 35.16 -17.20 -0.10
N ILE A 359 36.20 -16.41 0.11
CA ILE A 359 36.12 -14.94 0.15
C ILE A 359 35.78 -14.45 -1.24
N THR A 360 34.73 -13.64 -1.35
CA THR A 360 34.45 -12.89 -2.58
C THR A 360 35.26 -11.61 -2.55
N TYR A 361 36.40 -11.59 -3.25
CA TYR A 361 37.23 -10.38 -3.32
C TYR A 361 36.51 -9.32 -4.14
N THR A 362 36.18 -8.20 -3.48
CA THR A 362 35.62 -7.02 -4.15
C THR A 362 36.73 -6.02 -4.44
N ASP A 363 36.49 -5.14 -5.40
CA ASP A 363 37.44 -4.06 -5.69
C ASP A 363 37.67 -3.15 -4.47
N ALA A 364 36.64 -2.92 -3.66
CA ALA A 364 36.77 -2.22 -2.39
C ALA A 364 37.76 -2.89 -1.41
N ILE A 365 37.76 -4.23 -1.35
CA ILE A 365 38.70 -5.01 -0.51
C ILE A 365 40.11 -4.93 -1.09
N CYS A 366 40.27 -5.13 -2.40
CA CYS A 366 41.59 -5.13 -3.04
C CYS A 366 42.23 -3.74 -3.10
N ASN A 367 41.44 -2.68 -3.20
CA ASN A 367 41.91 -1.29 -3.22
C ASN A 367 42.57 -0.88 -1.90
N LEU A 368 42.23 -1.51 -0.77
CA LEU A 368 42.96 -1.32 0.49
C LEU A 368 44.45 -1.62 0.33
N TYR A 369 44.81 -2.53 -0.57
CA TYR A 369 46.18 -2.95 -0.85
C TYR A 369 46.81 -2.26 -2.07
N GLY A 370 46.05 -1.40 -2.76
CA GLY A 370 46.46 -0.79 -4.03
C GLY A 370 46.32 -1.73 -5.23
N CYS A 371 45.34 -2.63 -5.17
CA CYS A 371 45.12 -3.71 -6.12
C CYS A 371 43.68 -3.70 -6.63
N GLN A 372 43.38 -4.40 -7.72
CA GLN A 372 42.00 -4.62 -8.20
C GLN A 372 41.55 -6.05 -7.91
N ALA A 373 40.25 -6.30 -7.82
CA ALA A 373 39.75 -7.67 -7.72
C ALA A 373 39.88 -8.38 -9.07
N LYS A 374 40.24 -9.67 -9.04
CA LYS A 374 40.17 -10.51 -10.22
C LYS A 374 38.75 -10.56 -10.78
N ALA A 375 38.63 -10.78 -12.09
CA ALA A 375 37.34 -10.91 -12.76
C ALA A 375 36.48 -12.05 -12.16
N ASP A 376 37.13 -13.14 -11.74
CA ASP A 376 36.51 -14.31 -11.10
C ASP A 376 36.27 -14.15 -9.58
N LYS A 377 36.65 -12.99 -9.00
CA LYS A 377 36.53 -12.66 -7.57
C LYS A 377 37.30 -13.60 -6.63
N SER A 378 38.27 -14.35 -7.15
CA SER A 378 39.08 -15.33 -6.38
C SER A 378 40.22 -14.71 -5.56
N GLY A 379 40.59 -13.46 -5.83
CA GLY A 379 41.72 -12.78 -5.21
C GLY A 379 41.90 -11.36 -5.74
N CYS A 380 42.96 -10.70 -5.31
CA CYS A 380 43.40 -9.45 -5.89
C CYS A 380 44.43 -9.68 -7.01
N ASP A 381 44.50 -8.74 -7.95
CA ASP A 381 45.47 -8.71 -9.03
C ASP A 381 46.06 -7.31 -9.18
N ALA A 382 47.20 -7.24 -9.85
CA ALA A 382 47.81 -5.98 -10.21
C ALA A 382 46.85 -5.16 -11.08
N ILE A 383 46.80 -3.87 -10.81
CA ILE A 383 46.28 -2.89 -11.75
C ILE A 383 47.28 -2.88 -12.92
N SER A 384 46.85 -3.05 -14.18
CA SER A 384 47.73 -3.28 -15.33
C SER A 384 48.63 -2.09 -15.73
N ALA A 385 48.77 -1.09 -14.86
CA ALA A 385 49.77 -0.04 -14.94
C ALA A 385 50.92 -0.37 -13.98
N SER A 386 52.14 -0.39 -14.49
CA SER A 386 53.38 -0.73 -13.77
C SER A 386 53.51 -0.05 -12.40
N ALA A 387 53.62 -0.86 -11.35
CA ALA A 387 54.16 -0.57 -10.01
C ALA A 387 53.60 0.64 -9.22
N ALA A 388 52.97 0.34 -8.08
CA ALA A 388 52.88 1.18 -6.88
C ALA A 388 52.44 2.65 -7.06
N VAL A 389 51.33 2.89 -7.77
CA VAL A 389 50.64 4.19 -7.75
C VAL A 389 49.29 4.01 -7.07
N THR A 390 48.93 4.96 -6.20
CA THR A 390 47.60 5.05 -5.59
C THR A 390 46.51 4.90 -6.66
N PRO A 391 45.53 3.98 -6.50
CA PRO A 391 44.47 3.79 -7.49
C PRO A 391 43.78 5.11 -7.84
N THR A 392 43.66 5.40 -9.14
CA THR A 392 42.87 6.53 -9.67
C THR A 392 41.74 5.98 -10.54
N CYS A 393 40.70 6.77 -10.81
CA CYS A 393 39.57 6.31 -11.63
C CYS A 393 40.00 5.70 -12.96
N GLY A 394 40.94 6.35 -13.67
CA GLY A 394 41.42 5.87 -14.98
C GLY A 394 42.23 4.57 -14.93
N SER A 395 42.53 4.05 -13.74
CA SER A 395 43.28 2.80 -13.57
C SER A 395 42.39 1.55 -13.59
N TYR A 396 41.06 1.71 -13.56
CA TYR A 396 40.13 0.58 -13.57
C TYR A 396 40.12 -0.14 -14.92
N THR A 397 40.14 -1.49 -14.91
CA THR A 397 40.14 -2.31 -16.13
C THR A 397 38.98 -3.31 -16.24
N GLY A 398 38.03 -3.24 -15.31
CA GLY A 398 36.83 -4.08 -15.31
C GLY A 398 35.69 -3.51 -16.17
N PRO A 399 34.46 -4.03 -16.05
CA PRO A 399 33.31 -3.54 -16.80
C PRO A 399 32.99 -2.08 -16.45
N PHE A 400 32.96 -1.20 -17.45
CA PHE A 400 32.75 0.24 -17.26
C PHE A 400 31.26 0.58 -17.14
N THR A 401 30.71 0.42 -15.94
CA THR A 401 29.40 1.00 -15.55
C THR A 401 29.59 2.00 -14.43
N TYR A 402 28.60 2.87 -14.21
CA TYR A 402 28.66 3.80 -13.07
C TYR A 402 28.81 3.05 -11.74
N GLU A 403 28.05 1.96 -11.55
CA GLU A 403 28.07 1.13 -10.35
C GLU A 403 29.43 0.45 -10.12
N ALA A 404 30.05 -0.02 -11.20
CA ALA A 404 31.38 -0.61 -11.16
C ALA A 404 32.46 0.45 -10.85
N CYS A 405 32.37 1.63 -11.47
CA CYS A 405 33.31 2.73 -11.26
C CYS A 405 33.23 3.30 -9.84
N ILE A 406 32.03 3.60 -9.34
CA ILE A 406 31.84 4.12 -7.97
C ILE A 406 32.14 3.04 -6.92
N GLY A 407 31.93 1.76 -7.27
CA GLY A 407 32.29 0.62 -6.44
C GLY A 407 33.80 0.39 -6.35
N PHE A 408 34.56 0.75 -7.39
CA PHE A 408 36.01 0.75 -7.40
C PHE A 408 36.55 1.88 -6.49
N ILE A 409 36.24 3.13 -6.82
CA ILE A 409 36.55 4.28 -5.95
C ILE A 409 35.33 5.19 -5.93
N ASN A 410 34.88 5.57 -4.73
CA ASN A 410 33.62 6.29 -4.52
C ASN A 410 33.59 7.72 -5.10
N THR A 411 34.72 8.24 -5.60
CA THR A 411 34.83 9.50 -6.35
C THR A 411 34.90 9.28 -7.86
N CYS A 412 34.56 8.10 -8.36
CA CYS A 412 34.59 7.78 -9.78
C CYS A 412 33.19 7.64 -10.39
N SER A 413 33.17 7.88 -11.70
CA SER A 413 32.04 7.74 -12.59
C SER A 413 32.48 7.04 -13.88
N VAL A 414 31.55 6.82 -14.80
CA VAL A 414 31.81 6.25 -16.13
C VAL A 414 31.85 7.36 -17.17
N ASN A 415 32.69 7.23 -18.20
CA ASN A 415 32.69 8.16 -19.34
C ASN A 415 31.50 7.90 -20.30
N ALA A 416 31.28 8.82 -21.26
CA ALA A 416 30.15 8.74 -22.19
C ALA A 416 30.15 7.44 -23.04
N ALA A 417 31.33 6.95 -23.41
CA ALA A 417 31.51 5.76 -24.24
C ALA A 417 31.40 4.43 -23.46
N LYS A 418 31.33 4.47 -22.12
CA LYS A 418 31.40 3.27 -21.25
C LYS A 418 32.66 2.44 -21.51
N THR A 419 33.80 3.11 -21.60
CA THR A 419 35.12 2.51 -21.87
C THR A 419 36.19 2.86 -20.84
N ALA A 420 35.90 3.76 -19.90
CA ALA A 420 36.82 4.14 -18.84
C ALA A 420 36.05 4.66 -17.61
N CYS A 421 36.63 4.47 -16.42
CA CYS A 421 36.21 5.21 -15.24
C CYS A 421 36.95 6.56 -15.16
N ILE A 422 36.24 7.61 -14.79
CA ILE A 422 36.71 8.99 -14.70
C ILE A 422 36.35 9.59 -13.33
N THR A 423 36.94 10.72 -12.97
CA THR A 423 36.55 11.43 -11.74
C THR A 423 35.12 11.95 -11.86
N ILE A 424 34.28 11.68 -10.86
CA ILE A 424 32.90 12.15 -10.84
C ILE A 424 32.85 13.68 -10.68
N LYS A 425 31.96 14.34 -11.43
CA LYS A 425 31.62 15.76 -11.31
C LYS A 425 30.28 15.95 -10.61
N ASP A 426 30.06 17.14 -10.04
CA ASP A 426 28.81 17.44 -9.33
C ASP A 426 27.64 17.57 -10.32
N THR A 427 27.85 18.21 -11.47
CA THR A 427 26.84 18.45 -12.52
C THR A 427 27.27 17.92 -13.89
N CYS A 428 26.31 17.67 -14.77
CA CYS A 428 26.61 17.22 -16.13
C CYS A 428 27.31 18.31 -16.96
N THR A 429 27.05 19.59 -16.68
CA THR A 429 27.66 20.71 -17.42
C THR A 429 29.16 20.86 -17.19
N GLU A 430 29.71 20.24 -16.15
CA GLU A 430 31.16 20.23 -15.88
C GLU A 430 31.91 19.19 -16.71
N TYR A 431 31.21 18.28 -17.38
CA TYR A 431 31.82 17.28 -18.24
C TYR A 431 32.04 17.80 -19.66
N THR A 432 33.17 17.40 -20.24
CA THR A 432 33.31 17.40 -21.70
C THR A 432 32.36 16.37 -22.34
N THR A 433 32.12 16.48 -23.64
CA THR A 433 31.22 15.52 -24.34
C THR A 433 31.72 14.07 -24.27
N THR A 434 33.03 13.85 -24.17
CA THR A 434 33.64 12.51 -24.02
C THR A 434 33.50 11.93 -22.61
N GLU A 435 33.43 12.80 -21.60
CA GLU A 435 33.30 12.42 -20.18
C GLU A 435 31.84 12.28 -19.74
N CYS A 436 30.89 12.68 -20.59
CA CYS A 436 29.46 12.81 -20.30
C CYS A 436 28.73 11.49 -19.98
N GLY A 437 29.01 10.88 -18.83
CA GLY A 437 28.39 9.63 -18.39
C GLY A 437 27.44 9.82 -17.21
N TYR A 438 27.94 10.11 -16.01
CA TYR A 438 27.10 10.24 -14.80
C TYR A 438 27.66 11.29 -13.83
N ALA A 439 26.82 12.24 -13.41
CA ALA A 439 27.14 13.29 -12.44
C ALA A 439 26.53 12.98 -11.06
N LYS A 440 27.20 13.42 -10.00
CA LYS A 440 26.82 13.13 -8.61
C LYS A 440 25.42 13.66 -8.24
N ASN A 441 25.10 14.89 -8.64
CA ASN A 441 23.81 15.51 -8.30
C ASN A 441 22.74 15.27 -9.36
N GLU A 442 23.13 15.26 -10.64
CA GLU A 442 22.17 15.21 -11.75
C GLU A 442 21.86 13.80 -12.26
N GLY A 443 22.67 12.80 -11.91
CA GLY A 443 22.52 11.43 -12.36
C GLY A 443 23.12 11.18 -13.75
N GLU A 444 22.48 10.35 -14.56
CA GLU A 444 22.93 10.10 -15.93
C GLU A 444 22.98 11.40 -16.74
N CYS A 445 24.07 11.54 -17.50
CA CYS A 445 24.29 12.66 -18.40
C CYS A 445 24.23 12.19 -19.86
N VAL A 446 23.82 13.08 -20.75
CA VAL A 446 23.81 12.83 -22.21
C VAL A 446 24.38 14.03 -22.95
N VAL A 447 25.07 13.74 -24.06
CA VAL A 447 25.55 14.78 -24.96
C VAL A 447 24.37 15.31 -25.77
N SER A 448 24.10 16.61 -25.65
CA SER A 448 23.09 17.32 -26.43
C SER A 448 23.76 18.47 -27.18
N GLY A 449 23.94 18.31 -28.50
CA GLY A 449 24.72 19.24 -29.31
C GLY A 449 26.20 19.19 -28.91
N THR A 450 26.75 20.31 -28.46
CA THR A 450 28.16 20.44 -28.01
C THR A 450 28.33 20.42 -26.50
N ALA A 451 27.25 20.28 -25.74
CA ALA A 451 27.27 20.32 -24.28
C ALA A 451 26.85 18.97 -23.67
N CYS A 452 27.40 18.66 -22.50
CA CYS A 452 26.91 17.59 -21.66
C CYS A 452 25.80 18.13 -20.74
N VAL A 453 24.63 17.49 -20.77
CA VAL A 453 23.46 17.91 -19.98
C VAL A 453 22.86 16.72 -19.24
N GLN A 454 22.09 16.98 -18.19
CA GLN A 454 21.35 15.95 -17.49
C GLN A 454 20.43 15.19 -18.44
N LYS A 455 20.41 13.85 -18.34
CA LYS A 455 19.46 12.99 -19.05
C LYS A 455 18.07 13.12 -18.44
N ASN A 456 17.16 13.70 -19.19
CA ASN A 456 15.76 13.87 -18.81
C ASN A 456 14.88 13.93 -20.06
N CYS A 457 13.58 14.15 -19.90
CA CYS A 457 12.66 14.15 -21.04
C CYS A 457 12.99 15.25 -22.07
N ASP A 458 13.54 16.38 -21.64
CA ASP A 458 13.84 17.51 -22.52
C ASP A 458 15.18 17.36 -23.25
N SER A 459 16.14 16.64 -22.68
CA SER A 459 17.43 16.31 -23.29
C SER A 459 17.42 15.00 -24.09
N ALA A 460 16.28 14.33 -24.16
CA ALA A 460 16.09 13.20 -25.06
C ALA A 460 16.41 13.61 -26.51
N ALA A 461 17.16 12.76 -27.22
CA ALA A 461 17.51 13.03 -28.61
C ALA A 461 16.24 13.29 -29.44
N SER A 462 16.30 14.27 -30.34
CA SER A 462 15.18 14.62 -31.23
C SER A 462 14.75 13.48 -32.17
N THR A 463 15.60 12.46 -32.31
CA THR A 463 15.32 11.20 -33.02
C THR A 463 14.36 10.27 -32.25
N VAL A 464 14.10 10.53 -30.96
CA VAL A 464 13.14 9.77 -30.15
C VAL A 464 11.72 10.26 -30.47
N THR A 465 11.07 9.60 -31.42
CA THR A 465 9.75 10.00 -31.96
C THR A 465 8.59 9.10 -31.51
N THR A 466 8.84 8.14 -30.62
CA THR A 466 7.82 7.21 -30.10
C THR A 466 7.63 7.36 -28.60
N LEU A 467 6.42 7.10 -28.10
CA LEU A 467 6.13 7.11 -26.67
C LEU A 467 7.01 6.09 -25.93
N ALA A 468 7.20 4.90 -26.48
CA ALA A 468 8.08 3.88 -25.90
C ALA A 468 9.53 4.37 -25.80
N GLY A 469 10.03 5.05 -26.84
CA GLY A 469 11.35 5.68 -26.80
C GLY A 469 11.45 6.76 -25.72
N CYS A 470 10.44 7.61 -25.56
CA CYS A 470 10.40 8.59 -24.48
C CYS A 470 10.33 7.92 -23.10
N GLN A 471 9.55 6.85 -22.96
CA GLN A 471 9.43 6.09 -21.73
C GLN A 471 10.71 5.34 -21.35
N ALA A 472 11.55 4.99 -22.34
CA ALA A 472 12.88 4.43 -22.10
C ALA A 472 13.88 5.49 -21.60
N VAL A 473 13.68 6.78 -21.92
CA VAL A 473 14.44 7.89 -21.31
C VAL A 473 13.99 8.07 -19.86
N SER A 474 12.68 8.16 -19.65
CA SER A 474 12.06 8.09 -18.33
C SER A 474 10.59 7.73 -18.50
N THR A 475 10.06 6.86 -17.64
CA THR A 475 8.64 6.49 -17.66
C THR A 475 7.72 7.71 -17.51
N ASN A 476 8.22 8.83 -16.98
CA ASN A 476 7.50 10.08 -16.82
C ASN A 476 7.57 11.00 -18.04
N CYS A 477 8.17 10.56 -19.14
CA CYS A 477 8.11 11.27 -20.40
C CYS A 477 6.82 10.95 -21.16
N ALA A 478 6.29 11.97 -21.81
CA ALA A 478 5.30 11.90 -22.87
C ALA A 478 5.96 12.30 -24.20
N LEU A 479 5.35 11.91 -25.30
CA LEU A 479 5.80 12.31 -26.63
C LEU A 479 5.53 13.82 -26.85
N ARG A 480 6.40 14.51 -27.59
CA ARG A 480 6.12 15.82 -28.21
C ARG A 480 6.50 15.81 -29.68
N VAL A 481 6.11 16.85 -30.40
CA VAL A 481 6.64 17.05 -31.76
C VAL A 481 8.16 17.22 -31.67
N GLY A 482 8.91 16.34 -32.34
CA GLY A 482 10.37 16.40 -32.41
C GLY A 482 11.14 15.94 -31.17
N GLY A 483 10.54 15.12 -30.31
CA GLY A 483 11.26 14.51 -29.17
C GLY A 483 10.34 14.15 -28.00
N CYS A 484 10.89 14.20 -26.79
CA CYS A 484 10.17 13.90 -25.56
C CYS A 484 9.91 15.14 -24.73
N GLN A 485 8.91 15.09 -23.87
CA GLN A 485 8.61 16.11 -22.86
C GLN A 485 8.20 15.40 -21.58
N PHE A 486 8.25 16.07 -20.44
CA PHE A 486 7.62 15.53 -19.24
C PHE A 486 6.10 15.40 -19.44
N ARG A 487 5.49 14.39 -18.81
CA ARG A 487 4.02 14.28 -18.73
C ARG A 487 3.43 15.58 -18.19
N ASN A 488 2.27 15.95 -18.71
CA ASN A 488 1.57 17.19 -18.41
C ASN A 488 0.05 16.92 -18.37
N ASN A 489 -0.79 17.89 -18.04
CA ASN A 489 -2.25 17.73 -18.04
C ASN A 489 -2.72 17.27 -19.42
N CYS A 490 -3.74 16.40 -19.50
CA CYS A 490 -4.19 15.83 -20.76
C CYS A 490 -4.47 16.91 -21.83
N ALA A 491 -5.12 18.02 -21.43
CA ALA A 491 -5.41 19.17 -22.29
C ALA A 491 -4.20 19.84 -22.98
N SER A 492 -2.98 19.58 -22.52
CA SER A 492 -1.74 20.16 -23.07
C SER A 492 -1.12 19.33 -24.18
N TYR A 493 -1.52 18.06 -24.33
CA TYR A 493 -0.97 17.19 -25.37
C TYR A 493 -1.60 17.50 -26.71
N THR A 494 -0.76 17.84 -27.68
CA THR A 494 -1.13 18.14 -29.07
C THR A 494 -0.83 16.98 -30.03
N VAL A 495 -0.26 15.89 -29.52
CA VAL A 495 0.11 14.70 -30.29
C VAL A 495 -0.65 13.50 -29.71
N GLN A 496 -1.33 12.72 -30.56
CA GLN A 496 -2.12 11.56 -30.15
C GLN A 496 -1.30 10.57 -29.32
N GLY A 497 -0.06 10.27 -29.73
CA GLY A 497 0.83 9.35 -29.01
C GLY A 497 1.26 9.84 -27.62
N ALA A 498 1.07 11.11 -27.29
CA ALA A 498 1.31 11.66 -25.94
C ALA A 498 0.09 11.51 -25.01
N CYS A 499 -1.10 11.29 -25.58
CA CYS A 499 -2.37 11.29 -24.88
C CYS A 499 -2.66 9.95 -24.19
N VAL A 500 -1.85 9.63 -23.19
CA VAL A 500 -1.95 8.35 -22.47
C VAL A 500 -2.16 8.59 -20.98
N LYS A 501 -1.26 9.34 -20.34
CA LYS A 501 -1.35 9.68 -18.92
C LYS A 501 -0.93 11.12 -18.68
N ASN A 502 -1.56 11.78 -17.72
CA ASN A 502 -1.16 13.11 -17.31
C ASN A 502 -0.01 13.11 -16.28
N ALA A 503 0.38 14.30 -15.81
CA ALA A 503 1.45 14.48 -14.81
C ALA A 503 1.16 13.76 -13.47
N SER A 504 -0.10 13.58 -13.09
CA SER A 504 -0.50 12.85 -11.88
C SER A 504 -0.67 11.34 -12.11
N GLY A 505 -0.47 10.86 -13.34
CA GLY A 505 -0.61 9.45 -13.71
C GLY A 505 -2.03 9.01 -14.07
N SER A 506 -3.00 9.92 -14.05
CA SER A 506 -4.37 9.66 -14.49
C SER A 506 -4.41 9.49 -16.00
N GLU A 507 -5.32 8.66 -16.48
CA GLU A 507 -5.42 8.35 -17.91
C GLU A 507 -6.04 9.50 -18.71
N CYS A 508 -5.59 9.63 -19.95
CA CYS A 508 -6.08 10.59 -20.91
C CYS A 508 -6.82 9.90 -22.05
N LEU A 509 -7.70 10.66 -22.72
CA LEU A 509 -8.43 10.23 -23.91
C LEU A 509 -8.14 11.19 -25.07
N TRP A 510 -7.75 10.65 -26.22
CA TRP A 510 -7.58 11.48 -27.42
C TRP A 510 -8.94 11.77 -28.03
N ASN A 511 -9.21 13.05 -28.23
CA ASN A 511 -10.38 13.57 -28.90
C ASN A 511 -9.99 13.82 -30.37
N PRO A 512 -10.48 12.97 -31.31
CA PRO A 512 -10.08 13.04 -32.71
C PRO A 512 -10.69 14.25 -33.43
N THR A 513 -11.89 14.70 -33.04
CA THR A 513 -12.60 15.81 -33.69
C THR A 513 -11.93 17.15 -33.41
N ALA A 514 -11.55 17.38 -32.15
CA ALA A 514 -10.87 18.59 -31.70
C ALA A 514 -9.34 18.51 -31.84
N ALA A 515 -8.79 17.36 -32.26
CA ALA A 515 -7.35 17.05 -32.29
C ALA A 515 -6.63 17.43 -30.99
N LYS A 516 -7.28 17.13 -29.86
CA LYS A 516 -6.81 17.48 -28.52
C LYS A 516 -6.94 16.30 -27.59
N CYS A 517 -6.19 16.32 -26.51
CA CYS A 517 -6.28 15.31 -25.48
C CYS A 517 -7.09 15.83 -24.29
N VAL A 518 -7.89 14.99 -23.66
CA VAL A 518 -8.76 15.36 -22.52
C VAL A 518 -8.63 14.33 -21.41
N ASP A 519 -9.04 14.70 -20.19
CA ASP A 519 -9.06 13.74 -19.07
C ASP A 519 -10.09 12.63 -19.36
N LYS A 520 -9.71 11.38 -19.11
CA LYS A 520 -10.53 10.22 -19.44
C LYS A 520 -11.79 10.17 -18.57
N SER A 521 -12.96 10.29 -19.20
CA SER A 521 -14.28 10.22 -18.55
C SER A 521 -15.38 9.94 -19.56
N CYS A 522 -16.54 9.45 -19.10
CA CYS A 522 -17.70 9.19 -19.97
C CYS A 522 -18.16 10.44 -20.73
N SER A 523 -18.15 11.59 -20.07
CA SER A 523 -18.55 12.88 -20.65
C SER A 523 -17.51 13.44 -21.62
N ALA A 524 -16.24 13.05 -21.49
CA ALA A 524 -15.17 13.45 -22.39
C ALA A 524 -15.04 12.54 -23.62
N ALA A 525 -15.64 11.34 -23.58
CA ALA A 525 -15.79 10.49 -24.76
C ALA A 525 -16.80 11.13 -25.71
N GLU A 526 -16.27 11.86 -26.70
CA GLU A 526 -17.06 12.65 -27.63
C GLU A 526 -18.14 11.85 -28.34
N ALA A 527 -19.19 12.56 -28.77
CA ALA A 527 -20.09 12.10 -29.82
C ALA A 527 -19.36 12.04 -31.18
N SER A 528 -18.49 11.05 -31.32
CA SER A 528 -17.76 10.71 -32.55
C SER A 528 -18.00 9.25 -32.91
N THR A 529 -17.68 8.89 -34.16
CA THR A 529 -17.72 7.50 -34.65
C THR A 529 -16.68 6.59 -33.98
N SER A 530 -15.77 7.16 -33.17
CA SER A 530 -14.80 6.39 -32.40
C SER A 530 -15.38 5.81 -31.11
N PHE A 531 -16.58 6.23 -30.68
CA PHE A 531 -17.28 5.74 -29.49
C PHE A 531 -18.71 5.31 -29.84
N ASP A 532 -18.81 4.25 -30.62
CA ASP A 532 -20.04 3.72 -31.24
C ASP A 532 -20.43 2.32 -30.74
N SER A 533 -19.79 1.82 -29.69
CA SER A 533 -19.99 0.46 -29.16
C SER A 533 -19.67 0.39 -27.68
N HIS A 534 -20.20 -0.62 -27.00
CA HIS A 534 -19.96 -0.80 -25.57
C HIS A 534 -18.47 -0.95 -25.26
N THR A 535 -17.74 -1.75 -26.05
CA THR A 535 -16.30 -1.99 -25.84
C THR A 535 -15.50 -0.69 -25.92
N LYS A 536 -15.79 0.17 -26.89
CA LYS A 536 -15.09 1.46 -27.02
C LYS A 536 -15.44 2.40 -25.86
N CYS A 537 -16.70 2.42 -25.41
CA CYS A 537 -17.13 3.26 -24.29
C CYS A 537 -16.67 2.79 -22.92
N SER A 538 -16.67 1.47 -22.68
CA SER A 538 -16.13 0.87 -21.45
C SER A 538 -14.62 1.11 -21.33
N ASN A 539 -13.91 1.19 -22.47
CA ASN A 539 -12.51 1.61 -22.48
C ASN A 539 -12.32 3.10 -22.12
N ALA A 540 -13.35 3.95 -22.21
CA ALA A 540 -13.29 5.34 -21.76
C ALA A 540 -13.65 5.52 -20.27
N GLY A 541 -14.21 4.50 -19.62
CA GLY A 541 -14.58 4.50 -18.20
C GLY A 541 -15.75 3.56 -17.91
N LYS A 542 -16.44 3.75 -16.78
CA LYS A 542 -17.69 3.02 -16.46
C LYS A 542 -18.87 3.55 -17.28
N CYS A 543 -18.79 3.34 -18.58
CA CYS A 543 -19.65 3.96 -19.59
C CYS A 543 -20.07 2.93 -20.63
N THR A 544 -21.26 3.14 -21.20
CA THR A 544 -21.76 2.39 -22.35
C THR A 544 -22.09 3.37 -23.48
N VAL A 545 -22.40 2.85 -24.67
CA VAL A 545 -22.73 3.68 -25.84
C VAL A 545 -24.01 4.49 -25.62
N LYS A 546 -24.14 5.66 -26.23
CA LYS A 546 -25.38 6.45 -26.22
C LYS A 546 -26.42 5.84 -27.18
N ALA A 547 -27.70 5.93 -26.85
CA ALA A 547 -28.79 5.63 -27.78
C ALA A 547 -29.36 6.93 -28.39
N THR A 548 -29.79 6.87 -29.65
CA THR A 548 -30.55 7.97 -30.28
C THR A 548 -32.01 7.95 -29.83
N ALA A 549 -32.75 9.02 -30.13
CA ALA A 549 -34.20 9.07 -29.89
C ALA A 549 -34.95 7.95 -30.61
N ASP A 550 -34.44 7.51 -31.76
CA ASP A 550 -35.00 6.43 -32.59
C ASP A 550 -34.54 5.02 -32.16
N LYS A 551 -33.96 4.88 -30.95
CA LYS A 551 -33.42 3.62 -30.43
C LYS A 551 -32.39 2.96 -31.36
N ALA A 552 -31.51 3.77 -31.96
CA ALA A 552 -30.34 3.30 -32.69
C ALA A 552 -29.05 3.60 -31.90
N ILE A 553 -27.93 2.99 -32.32
CA ILE A 553 -26.60 3.31 -31.80
C ILE A 553 -26.31 4.79 -32.06
N GLY A 554 -26.14 5.56 -30.98
CA GLY A 554 -25.74 6.96 -31.02
C GLY A 554 -24.24 7.12 -30.88
N GLN A 555 -23.72 8.28 -31.29
CA GLN A 555 -22.31 8.61 -31.11
C GLN A 555 -22.04 9.09 -29.68
N GLY A 556 -20.97 8.59 -29.06
CA GLY A 556 -20.49 8.98 -27.73
C GLY A 556 -20.98 8.07 -26.61
N CYS A 557 -20.50 8.35 -25.40
CA CYS A 557 -20.74 7.48 -24.25
C CYS A 557 -21.64 8.12 -23.19
N ILE A 558 -22.35 7.28 -22.45
CA ILE A 558 -23.09 7.65 -21.24
C ILE A 558 -22.60 6.79 -20.07
N PRO A 559 -22.65 7.28 -18.82
CA PRO A 559 -22.31 6.47 -17.65
C PRO A 559 -23.20 5.21 -17.55
N PHE A 560 -22.70 4.18 -16.88
CA PHE A 560 -23.55 3.04 -16.52
C PHE A 560 -24.75 3.48 -15.68
N ALA A 561 -25.89 2.84 -15.91
CA ALA A 561 -27.19 3.13 -15.31
C ALA A 561 -27.89 1.80 -14.97
N ALA A 562 -29.15 1.82 -14.53
CA ALA A 562 -29.91 0.58 -14.34
C ALA A 562 -30.14 -0.11 -15.69
N CYS A 563 -30.08 -1.46 -15.76
CA CYS A 563 -30.29 -2.20 -17.01
C CYS A 563 -31.62 -1.82 -17.67
N SER A 564 -32.69 -1.68 -16.88
CA SER A 564 -34.03 -1.29 -17.34
C SER A 564 -34.12 0.10 -17.99
N SER A 565 -33.11 0.96 -17.84
CA SER A 565 -33.04 2.26 -18.48
C SER A 565 -32.47 2.23 -19.90
N TYR A 566 -31.86 1.11 -20.30
CA TYR A 566 -31.27 0.95 -21.63
C TYR A 566 -32.31 0.60 -22.68
N THR A 567 -32.22 1.27 -23.82
CA THR A 567 -33.24 1.17 -24.88
C THR A 567 -32.76 0.39 -26.12
N ILE A 568 -31.48 0.00 -26.15
CA ILE A 568 -30.86 -0.78 -27.23
C ILE A 568 -29.95 -1.89 -26.68
N GLU A 569 -29.79 -2.98 -27.43
CA GLU A 569 -28.99 -4.14 -27.01
C GLU A 569 -27.52 -3.81 -26.76
N GLU A 570 -26.94 -2.91 -27.55
CA GLU A 570 -25.53 -2.52 -27.41
C GLU A 570 -25.25 -1.79 -26.10
N GLN A 571 -26.26 -1.18 -25.48
CA GLN A 571 -26.13 -0.61 -24.14
C GLN A 571 -26.18 -1.66 -23.03
N CYS A 572 -26.90 -2.75 -23.29
CA CYS A 572 -27.36 -3.73 -22.31
C CYS A 572 -26.28 -4.75 -21.95
N LYS A 573 -25.19 -4.28 -21.33
CA LYS A 573 -24.06 -5.14 -20.93
C LYS A 573 -23.76 -5.05 -19.44
N LYS A 574 -23.75 -3.84 -18.86
CA LYS A 574 -23.38 -3.59 -17.46
C LYS A 574 -24.27 -2.53 -16.82
N ASN A 575 -24.59 -2.69 -15.54
CA ASN A 575 -25.35 -1.69 -14.77
C ASN A 575 -24.42 -0.75 -13.97
N ALA A 576 -24.99 0.21 -13.23
CA ALA A 576 -24.25 1.19 -12.41
C ALA A 576 -23.35 0.56 -11.31
N LYS A 577 -23.63 -0.68 -10.90
CA LYS A 577 -22.81 -1.46 -9.96
C LYS A 577 -21.76 -2.34 -10.64
N ASP A 578 -21.67 -2.28 -11.97
CA ASP A 578 -20.80 -3.12 -12.80
C ASP A 578 -21.24 -4.61 -12.89
N GLU A 579 -22.52 -4.88 -12.60
CA GLU A 579 -23.14 -6.20 -12.76
C GLU A 579 -23.68 -6.40 -14.18
N ASN A 580 -23.80 -7.64 -14.65
CA ASN A 580 -24.19 -7.94 -16.03
C ASN A 580 -25.68 -7.65 -16.30
N CYS A 581 -25.95 -7.03 -17.43
CA CYS A 581 -27.29 -6.93 -18.01
C CYS A 581 -27.50 -8.00 -19.09
N VAL A 582 -28.76 -8.29 -19.41
CA VAL A 582 -29.15 -9.14 -20.53
C VAL A 582 -30.23 -8.49 -21.35
N TRP A 583 -30.13 -8.60 -22.68
CA TRP A 583 -31.19 -8.21 -23.58
C TRP A 583 -32.29 -9.28 -23.53
N ASN A 584 -33.36 -8.98 -22.80
CA ASN A 584 -34.41 -9.94 -22.49
C ASN A 584 -35.35 -10.07 -23.69
N THR A 585 -35.21 -11.17 -24.43
CA THR A 585 -36.09 -11.53 -25.56
C THR A 585 -37.39 -12.21 -25.13
N ASN A 586 -37.60 -12.43 -23.82
CA ASN A 586 -38.86 -12.99 -23.30
C ASN A 586 -39.98 -11.93 -23.23
N THR A 587 -39.68 -10.65 -23.50
CA THR A 587 -40.66 -9.57 -23.61
C THR A 587 -40.83 -9.15 -25.07
N ASP A 588 -42.02 -8.67 -25.45
CA ASP A 588 -42.27 -8.06 -26.75
C ASP A 588 -42.74 -6.60 -26.60
N PRO A 589 -41.95 -5.60 -27.04
CA PRO A 589 -40.61 -5.74 -27.62
C PRO A 589 -39.56 -6.18 -26.60
N ALA A 590 -38.43 -6.70 -27.07
CA ALA A 590 -37.30 -7.05 -26.21
C ALA A 590 -36.79 -5.81 -25.45
N THR A 591 -36.45 -5.99 -24.18
CA THR A 591 -36.00 -4.91 -23.29
C THR A 591 -34.76 -5.33 -22.50
N CYS A 592 -33.95 -4.37 -22.08
CA CYS A 592 -32.81 -4.68 -21.24
C CYS A 592 -33.22 -4.93 -19.78
N ALA A 593 -32.68 -5.97 -19.16
CA ALA A 593 -32.96 -6.32 -17.77
C ALA A 593 -31.68 -6.75 -17.03
N ASP A 594 -31.71 -6.71 -15.70
CA ASP A 594 -30.66 -7.36 -14.89
C ASP A 594 -30.71 -8.88 -15.13
N ILE A 595 -29.54 -9.53 -15.15
CA ILE A 595 -29.47 -10.98 -15.35
C ILE A 595 -30.12 -11.74 -14.18
N SER A 596 -31.05 -12.63 -14.49
CA SER A 596 -31.72 -13.52 -13.53
C SER A 596 -32.16 -14.81 -14.22
N CYS A 597 -32.49 -15.87 -13.47
CA CYS A 597 -32.97 -17.11 -14.12
C CYS A 597 -34.17 -16.86 -15.05
N ALA A 598 -35.07 -15.94 -14.68
CA ALA A 598 -36.28 -15.64 -15.45
C ALA A 598 -36.00 -14.87 -16.77
N THR A 599 -34.84 -14.24 -16.90
CA THR A 599 -34.44 -13.49 -18.11
C THR A 599 -33.65 -14.34 -19.10
N ALA A 600 -33.44 -15.63 -18.81
CA ALA A 600 -32.84 -16.56 -19.76
C ALA A 600 -33.80 -16.75 -20.97
N PRO A 601 -33.33 -16.62 -22.23
CA PRO A 601 -34.14 -16.83 -23.42
C PRO A 601 -34.88 -18.18 -23.40
N THR A 602 -36.22 -18.15 -23.34
CA THR A 602 -37.03 -19.37 -23.14
C THR A 602 -36.80 -20.43 -24.21
N ALA A 603 -36.58 -20.02 -25.47
CA ALA A 603 -36.37 -20.93 -26.60
C ALA A 603 -34.96 -21.55 -26.67
N SER A 604 -33.95 -21.00 -25.96
CA SER A 604 -32.55 -21.41 -26.08
C SER A 604 -32.04 -22.27 -24.93
N TYR A 605 -32.81 -22.40 -23.85
CA TYR A 605 -32.40 -23.10 -22.63
C TYR A 605 -33.46 -24.13 -22.25
N ASN A 606 -33.18 -25.40 -22.52
CA ASN A 606 -34.11 -26.53 -22.35
C ASN A 606 -33.55 -27.66 -21.45
N ASP A 607 -32.41 -27.43 -20.80
CA ASP A 607 -31.78 -28.38 -19.87
C ASP A 607 -31.11 -27.67 -18.67
N HIS A 608 -30.74 -28.47 -17.67
CA HIS A 608 -30.10 -27.97 -16.44
C HIS A 608 -28.76 -27.29 -16.72
N ASP A 609 -27.91 -27.91 -17.53
CA ASP A 609 -26.53 -27.46 -17.74
C ASP A 609 -26.49 -26.11 -18.49
N GLY A 610 -27.37 -25.93 -19.47
CA GLY A 610 -27.57 -24.64 -20.14
C GLY A 610 -28.00 -23.57 -19.15
N CYS A 611 -29.01 -23.82 -18.32
CA CYS A 611 -29.50 -22.84 -17.35
C CYS A 611 -28.48 -22.49 -16.27
N LYS A 612 -27.75 -23.50 -15.76
CA LYS A 612 -26.66 -23.31 -14.82
C LYS A 612 -25.50 -22.52 -15.44
N GLY A 613 -25.22 -22.76 -16.72
CA GLY A 613 -24.24 -22.02 -17.51
C GLY A 613 -24.63 -20.56 -17.74
N TYR A 614 -25.93 -20.28 -17.92
CA TYR A 614 -26.46 -18.93 -18.05
C TYR A 614 -26.31 -18.13 -16.74
N LEU A 615 -26.74 -18.70 -15.62
CA LEU A 615 -26.56 -18.11 -14.29
C LEU A 615 -26.50 -19.20 -13.22
N SER A 616 -25.45 -19.19 -12.40
CA SER A 616 -25.31 -20.11 -11.27
C SER A 616 -26.49 -19.95 -10.31
N GLY A 617 -27.08 -21.07 -9.87
CA GLY A 617 -28.30 -21.05 -9.08
C GLY A 617 -29.59 -21.29 -9.88
N CYS A 618 -29.48 -21.45 -11.21
CA CYS A 618 -30.60 -21.71 -12.09
C CYS A 618 -30.62 -23.17 -12.60
N THR A 619 -31.82 -23.69 -12.81
CA THR A 619 -32.12 -24.96 -13.49
C THR A 619 -33.18 -24.71 -14.56
N VAL A 620 -33.45 -25.70 -15.42
CA VAL A 620 -34.50 -25.58 -16.45
C VAL A 620 -35.89 -25.45 -15.82
N ASN A 621 -36.73 -24.60 -16.39
CA ASN A 621 -38.11 -24.39 -15.97
C ASN A 621 -39.08 -25.33 -16.71
N VAL A 622 -40.28 -25.56 -16.15
CA VAL A 622 -41.39 -26.21 -16.87
C VAL A 622 -42.38 -25.13 -17.25
N VAL A 623 -42.73 -25.10 -18.53
CA VAL A 623 -43.83 -24.27 -19.04
C VAL A 623 -44.88 -25.18 -19.68
N ASP A 624 -46.14 -24.76 -19.62
CA ASP A 624 -47.22 -25.42 -20.34
C ASP A 624 -47.28 -24.88 -21.77
N VAL A 625 -47.05 -25.75 -22.75
CA VAL A 625 -47.20 -25.44 -24.17
C VAL A 625 -48.34 -26.30 -24.71
N ASN A 626 -49.51 -25.69 -24.94
CA ASN A 626 -50.70 -26.35 -25.45
C ASN A 626 -51.17 -27.58 -24.63
N GLY A 627 -51.14 -27.48 -23.29
CA GLY A 627 -51.52 -28.55 -22.36
C GLY A 627 -50.42 -29.59 -22.12
N THR A 628 -49.21 -29.36 -22.66
CA THR A 628 -48.07 -30.29 -22.52
C THR A 628 -46.95 -29.64 -21.69
N PRO A 629 -46.59 -30.22 -20.54
CA PRO A 629 -45.44 -29.77 -19.75
C PRO A 629 -44.14 -29.91 -20.56
N THR A 630 -43.48 -28.79 -20.86
CA THR A 630 -42.29 -28.75 -21.69
C THR A 630 -41.15 -28.05 -20.94
N LEU A 631 -39.91 -28.55 -21.09
CA LEU A 631 -38.71 -27.97 -20.48
C LEU A 631 -38.20 -26.79 -21.32
N GLN A 632 -38.46 -25.56 -20.87
CA GLN A 632 -38.05 -24.33 -21.56
C GLN A 632 -37.84 -23.18 -20.57
N GLY A 633 -36.82 -22.36 -20.82
CA GLY A 633 -36.40 -21.26 -19.96
C GLY A 633 -35.77 -21.73 -18.65
N CYS A 634 -35.31 -20.78 -17.85
CA CYS A 634 -34.64 -21.08 -16.59
C CYS A 634 -35.44 -20.56 -15.39
N VAL A 635 -35.26 -21.24 -14.25
CA VAL A 635 -35.84 -20.87 -12.96
C VAL A 635 -34.79 -21.09 -11.87
N ALA A 636 -34.88 -20.33 -10.78
CA ALA A 636 -34.01 -20.55 -9.62
C ALA A 636 -34.24 -21.95 -9.05
N TYR A 637 -33.21 -22.50 -8.39
CA TYR A 637 -33.33 -23.77 -7.67
C TYR A 637 -34.52 -23.75 -6.70
N LYS A 638 -35.15 -24.91 -6.56
CA LYS A 638 -36.26 -25.21 -5.65
C LYS A 638 -35.88 -26.45 -4.87
N THR A 639 -36.66 -26.82 -3.85
CA THR A 639 -36.47 -28.11 -3.17
C THR A 639 -36.80 -29.26 -4.12
N CYS A 640 -36.09 -30.40 -4.00
CA CYS A 640 -36.23 -31.50 -4.96
C CYS A 640 -37.67 -31.99 -5.13
N ASN A 641 -38.45 -32.01 -4.05
CA ASN A 641 -39.84 -32.48 -4.04
C ASN A 641 -40.80 -31.59 -4.86
N LEU A 642 -40.36 -30.41 -5.32
CA LEU A 642 -41.14 -29.51 -6.17
C LEU A 642 -40.86 -29.70 -7.67
N TYR A 643 -39.95 -30.60 -8.03
CA TYR A 643 -39.67 -30.95 -9.43
C TYR A 643 -40.54 -32.11 -9.89
N ASN A 644 -41.29 -31.88 -10.96
CA ASN A 644 -42.26 -32.83 -11.50
C ASN A 644 -41.77 -33.55 -12.77
N LEU A 645 -40.59 -33.17 -13.29
CA LEU A 645 -39.98 -33.75 -14.48
C LEU A 645 -38.53 -34.12 -14.20
N GLU A 646 -38.07 -35.24 -14.77
CA GLU A 646 -36.71 -35.76 -14.62
C GLU A 646 -35.63 -34.74 -14.99
N GLY A 647 -35.82 -34.01 -16.08
CA GLY A 647 -34.85 -33.00 -16.56
C GLY A 647 -34.61 -31.84 -15.59
N GLN A 648 -35.52 -31.59 -14.64
CA GLN A 648 -35.34 -30.58 -13.58
C GLN A 648 -34.66 -31.13 -12.32
N CYS A 649 -34.74 -32.44 -12.11
CA CYS A 649 -34.40 -33.12 -10.86
C CYS A 649 -32.89 -33.30 -10.70
N GLN A 650 -32.16 -32.20 -10.56
CA GLN A 650 -30.69 -32.21 -10.49
C GLN A 650 -30.16 -31.63 -9.18
N VAL A 651 -30.61 -30.44 -8.79
CA VAL A 651 -30.02 -29.68 -7.66
C VAL A 651 -31.11 -28.96 -6.86
N SER A 652 -31.03 -29.05 -5.53
CA SER A 652 -31.93 -28.39 -4.58
C SER A 652 -31.48 -26.95 -4.27
N SER A 653 -32.43 -26.09 -3.90
CA SER A 653 -32.13 -24.80 -3.24
C SER A 653 -31.54 -24.97 -1.84
N GLU A 654 -31.75 -26.13 -1.21
CA GLU A 654 -31.23 -26.45 0.12
C GLU A 654 -29.73 -26.75 0.09
N LYS A 655 -29.08 -26.49 1.22
CA LYS A 655 -27.65 -26.75 1.43
C LYS A 655 -27.45 -27.90 2.41
N ASP A 656 -26.42 -28.70 2.21
CA ASP A 656 -25.94 -29.66 3.20
C ASP A 656 -25.18 -28.96 4.34
N ASP A 657 -24.73 -29.73 5.34
CA ASP A 657 -23.98 -29.23 6.50
C ASP A 657 -22.64 -28.58 6.12
N LYS A 658 -22.19 -28.72 4.87
CA LYS A 658 -20.96 -28.14 4.31
C LYS A 658 -21.24 -26.90 3.45
N GLY A 659 -22.50 -26.48 3.32
CA GLY A 659 -22.90 -25.33 2.50
C GLY A 659 -23.02 -25.62 0.99
N ALA A 660 -22.91 -26.88 0.56
CA ALA A 660 -23.09 -27.30 -0.84
C ALA A 660 -24.57 -27.60 -1.13
N ASN A 661 -25.04 -27.34 -2.36
CA ASN A 661 -26.45 -27.64 -2.70
C ASN A 661 -26.69 -29.15 -2.69
N ILE A 662 -27.80 -29.57 -2.07
CA ILE A 662 -28.21 -30.98 -2.05
C ILE A 662 -28.53 -31.43 -3.49
N LEU A 663 -28.03 -32.61 -3.89
CA LEU A 663 -28.35 -33.21 -5.19
C LEU A 663 -29.74 -33.85 -5.16
N CYS A 664 -30.44 -33.81 -6.29
CA CYS A 664 -31.73 -34.48 -6.46
C CYS A 664 -31.58 -35.80 -7.22
N GLY A 665 -32.49 -36.74 -6.97
CA GLY A 665 -32.56 -38.05 -7.63
C GLY A 665 -33.97 -38.34 -8.13
N TRP A 666 -34.08 -38.73 -9.40
CA TRP A 666 -35.34 -39.15 -10.03
C TRP A 666 -35.55 -40.65 -9.89
N ASN A 667 -36.63 -41.06 -9.23
CA ASN A 667 -36.94 -42.48 -8.99
C ASN A 667 -37.78 -43.14 -10.11
N GLY A 668 -38.07 -42.41 -11.19
CA GLY A 668 -38.95 -42.83 -12.29
C GLY A 668 -40.35 -42.21 -12.24
N THR A 669 -40.79 -41.69 -11.10
CA THR A 669 -42.14 -41.09 -10.93
C THR A 669 -42.10 -39.72 -10.27
N SER A 670 -41.18 -39.50 -9.33
CA SER A 670 -41.06 -38.27 -8.55
C SER A 670 -39.61 -37.92 -8.27
N CYS A 671 -39.34 -36.63 -8.09
CA CYS A 671 -38.04 -36.14 -7.65
C CYS A 671 -37.96 -36.06 -6.13
N ALA A 672 -36.83 -36.48 -5.57
CA ALA A 672 -36.53 -36.33 -4.14
C ALA A 672 -35.03 -36.05 -3.93
N ASN A 673 -34.63 -35.78 -2.69
CA ASN A 673 -33.21 -35.65 -2.36
C ASN A 673 -32.48 -36.96 -2.71
N LYS A 674 -31.35 -36.85 -3.41
CA LYS A 674 -30.62 -38.00 -3.95
C LYS A 674 -30.14 -38.89 -2.81
N SER A 675 -30.62 -40.13 -2.80
CA SER A 675 -30.29 -41.18 -1.83
C SER A 675 -30.22 -42.53 -2.54
N CYS A 676 -29.69 -43.57 -1.91
CA CYS A 676 -29.63 -44.89 -2.57
C CYS A 676 -31.01 -45.38 -3.01
N GLN A 677 -32.05 -45.04 -2.26
CA GLN A 677 -33.44 -45.43 -2.52
C GLN A 677 -34.07 -44.68 -3.70
N THR A 678 -33.52 -43.55 -4.12
CA THR A 678 -34.00 -42.80 -5.29
C THR A 678 -33.36 -43.26 -6.60
N ALA A 679 -32.48 -44.27 -6.56
CA ALA A 679 -31.94 -44.88 -7.77
C ALA A 679 -33.03 -45.65 -8.52
N GLN A 680 -33.03 -45.57 -9.85
CA GLN A 680 -33.95 -46.35 -10.68
C GLN A 680 -33.67 -47.85 -10.55
N GLN A 681 -34.69 -48.69 -10.77
CA GLN A 681 -34.55 -50.17 -10.67
C GLN A 681 -33.55 -50.76 -11.68
N THR A 682 -33.21 -50.03 -12.74
CA THR A 682 -32.17 -50.38 -13.73
C THR A 682 -30.75 -50.18 -13.20
N VAL A 683 -30.59 -49.43 -12.11
CA VAL A 683 -29.32 -49.26 -11.39
C VAL A 683 -29.20 -50.42 -10.40
N ASN A 684 -28.81 -51.60 -10.89
CA ASN A 684 -28.96 -52.87 -10.18
C ASN A 684 -27.68 -53.71 -10.07
N THR A 685 -26.52 -53.12 -10.31
CA THR A 685 -25.22 -53.75 -10.02
C THR A 685 -24.43 -52.89 -9.04
N PRO A 686 -23.47 -53.45 -8.28
CA PRO A 686 -22.69 -52.65 -7.33
C PRO A 686 -21.97 -51.47 -7.98
N ALA A 687 -21.46 -51.68 -9.21
CA ALA A 687 -20.82 -50.63 -9.99
C ALA A 687 -21.80 -49.51 -10.38
N LEU A 688 -23.02 -49.87 -10.80
CA LEU A 688 -24.06 -48.90 -11.15
C LEU A 688 -24.53 -48.13 -9.90
N CYS A 689 -24.77 -48.80 -8.78
CA CYS A 689 -25.20 -48.16 -7.53
C CYS A 689 -24.15 -47.20 -6.97
N LYS A 690 -22.88 -47.62 -6.96
CA LYS A 690 -21.76 -46.77 -6.53
C LYS A 690 -21.60 -45.54 -7.44
N SER A 691 -21.83 -45.71 -8.74
CA SER A 691 -21.78 -44.61 -9.71
C SER A 691 -22.94 -43.63 -9.54
N TYR A 692 -24.12 -44.13 -9.17
CA TYR A 692 -25.28 -43.30 -8.89
C TYR A 692 -25.06 -42.40 -7.66
N LEU A 693 -24.63 -42.98 -6.54
CA LEU A 693 -24.26 -42.26 -5.32
C LEU A 693 -23.24 -43.08 -4.51
N ALA A 694 -22.14 -42.43 -4.12
CA ALA A 694 -21.13 -43.05 -3.27
C ALA A 694 -21.74 -43.50 -1.94
N GLY A 695 -21.44 -44.72 -1.51
CA GLY A 695 -22.06 -45.32 -0.32
C GLY A 695 -23.31 -46.16 -0.60
N CYS A 696 -23.67 -46.38 -1.88
CA CYS A 696 -24.75 -47.28 -2.27
C CYS A 696 -24.24 -48.63 -2.82
N THR A 697 -25.03 -49.67 -2.61
CA THR A 697 -24.86 -51.02 -3.17
C THR A 697 -26.20 -51.56 -3.65
N VAL A 698 -26.21 -52.72 -4.31
CA VAL A 698 -27.45 -53.37 -4.78
C VAL A 698 -28.34 -53.77 -3.62
N ASN A 699 -29.65 -53.72 -3.77
CA ASN A 699 -30.60 -54.18 -2.76
C ASN A 699 -30.65 -55.72 -2.69
N ALA A 700 -31.36 -56.28 -1.71
CA ALA A 700 -31.43 -57.73 -1.50
C ALA A 700 -32.10 -58.52 -2.64
N THR A 701 -32.81 -57.82 -3.53
CA THR A 701 -33.53 -58.37 -4.68
C THR A 701 -32.84 -58.07 -6.02
N ASP A 702 -31.61 -57.53 -5.99
CA ASP A 702 -30.81 -57.14 -7.15
C ASP A 702 -31.58 -56.27 -8.18
N ASN A 703 -32.46 -55.38 -7.71
CA ASN A 703 -33.33 -54.54 -8.55
C ASN A 703 -33.44 -53.07 -8.09
N GLY A 704 -32.31 -52.50 -7.68
CA GLY A 704 -32.19 -51.12 -7.22
C GLY A 704 -31.07 -51.00 -6.19
N CYS A 705 -30.92 -49.80 -5.62
CA CYS A 705 -29.85 -49.52 -4.67
C CYS A 705 -30.35 -49.34 -3.25
N VAL A 706 -29.50 -49.70 -2.30
CA VAL A 706 -29.64 -49.43 -0.86
C VAL A 706 -28.31 -48.89 -0.35
N ALA A 707 -28.31 -48.32 0.86
CA ALA A 707 -27.06 -47.94 1.51
C ALA A 707 -26.19 -49.19 1.75
N ILE A 708 -24.88 -49.03 1.64
CA ILE A 708 -23.92 -50.07 2.05
C ILE A 708 -24.18 -50.40 3.54
N PRO A 709 -24.30 -51.69 3.90
CA PRO A 709 -24.47 -52.10 5.30
C PRO A 709 -23.36 -51.59 6.23
N ASP A 710 -23.71 -51.38 7.51
CA ASP A 710 -22.76 -50.88 8.51
C ASP A 710 -21.58 -51.86 8.76
N VAL A 711 -21.79 -53.16 8.51
CA VAL A 711 -20.81 -54.25 8.66
C VAL A 711 -20.87 -55.21 7.45
N CYS A 712 -19.75 -55.87 7.11
CA CYS A 712 -19.70 -56.83 5.99
C CYS A 712 -20.68 -58.00 6.18
N GLU A 713 -20.93 -58.43 7.40
CA GLU A 713 -21.82 -59.54 7.75
C GLU A 713 -23.29 -59.27 7.39
N GLY A 714 -23.66 -58.01 7.18
CA GLY A 714 -24.97 -57.61 6.66
C GLY A 714 -25.09 -57.68 5.14
N MET A 715 -24.03 -58.06 4.42
CA MET A 715 -24.01 -58.08 2.97
C MET A 715 -24.52 -59.41 2.39
N THR A 716 -25.30 -59.33 1.32
CA THR A 716 -25.66 -60.47 0.47
C THR A 716 -24.48 -60.89 -0.41
N VAL A 717 -24.58 -62.05 -1.07
CA VAL A 717 -23.56 -62.54 -2.02
C VAL A 717 -23.27 -61.53 -3.14
N SER A 718 -24.32 -60.90 -3.69
CA SER A 718 -24.20 -59.88 -4.75
C SER A 718 -23.53 -58.59 -4.27
N GLN A 719 -23.61 -58.28 -2.96
CA GLN A 719 -22.98 -57.13 -2.34
C GLN A 719 -21.51 -57.38 -1.95
N CYS A 720 -21.12 -58.64 -1.73
CA CYS A 720 -19.81 -59.04 -1.20
C CYS A 720 -18.84 -59.56 -2.27
N TYR A 721 -18.45 -58.68 -3.19
CA TYR A 721 -17.49 -58.97 -4.27
C TYR A 721 -16.05 -58.64 -3.87
N ASP A 722 -15.06 -59.05 -4.65
CA ASP A 722 -13.66 -58.70 -4.38
C ASP A 722 -13.44 -57.17 -4.47
N GLY A 723 -12.88 -56.59 -3.42
CA GLY A 723 -12.78 -55.14 -3.25
C GLY A 723 -14.01 -54.45 -2.64
N SER A 724 -15.07 -55.20 -2.27
CA SER A 724 -16.19 -54.66 -1.50
C SER A 724 -15.74 -54.19 -0.11
N VAL A 725 -16.41 -53.14 0.39
CA VAL A 725 -16.17 -52.57 1.72
C VAL A 725 -17.51 -52.28 2.39
N ASP A 726 -17.53 -52.34 3.72
CA ASP A 726 -18.68 -51.84 4.48
C ASP A 726 -18.71 -50.30 4.55
N LYS A 727 -19.72 -49.76 5.23
CA LYS A 727 -19.88 -48.30 5.38
C LYS A 727 -18.72 -47.62 6.10
N SER A 728 -17.96 -48.36 6.91
CA SER A 728 -16.73 -47.90 7.58
C SER A 728 -15.47 -48.11 6.74
N SER A 729 -15.63 -48.47 5.45
CA SER A 729 -14.54 -48.77 4.51
C SER A 729 -13.67 -49.97 4.90
N ARG A 730 -14.17 -50.89 5.74
CA ARG A 730 -13.46 -52.15 6.04
C ARG A 730 -13.67 -53.13 4.88
N LYS A 731 -12.57 -53.73 4.40
CA LYS A 731 -12.61 -54.69 3.28
C LYS A 731 -13.38 -55.96 3.68
N CYS A 732 -14.25 -56.40 2.81
CA CYS A 732 -15.03 -57.62 2.99
C CYS A 732 -14.48 -58.75 2.13
N PHE A 733 -14.78 -59.99 2.49
CA PHE A 733 -14.60 -61.13 1.61
C PHE A 733 -15.72 -62.15 1.84
N TRP A 734 -16.03 -62.90 0.79
CA TRP A 734 -17.01 -63.97 0.87
C TRP A 734 -16.38 -65.24 1.43
N ASP A 735 -16.82 -65.66 2.62
CA ASP A 735 -16.41 -66.93 3.21
C ASP A 735 -17.24 -68.06 2.58
N THR A 736 -16.59 -68.85 1.74
CA THR A 736 -17.23 -70.00 1.07
C THR A 736 -17.55 -71.15 2.01
N THR A 737 -16.93 -71.19 3.20
CA THR A 737 -17.18 -72.24 4.21
C THR A 737 -18.50 -71.99 4.93
N ASP A 738 -18.72 -70.75 5.36
CA ASP A 738 -19.91 -70.34 6.10
C ASP A 738 -21.01 -69.74 5.20
N GLY A 739 -20.75 -69.57 3.90
CA GLY A 739 -21.71 -69.02 2.94
C GLY A 739 -22.16 -67.59 3.26
N LYS A 740 -21.28 -66.78 3.86
CA LYS A 740 -21.59 -65.43 4.33
C LYS A 740 -20.45 -64.47 4.02
N CYS A 741 -20.78 -63.19 3.87
CA CYS A 741 -19.79 -62.14 3.79
C CYS A 741 -19.21 -61.85 5.17
N ILE A 742 -17.90 -61.75 5.31
CA ILE A 742 -17.26 -61.38 6.57
C ILE A 742 -16.22 -60.28 6.36
N THR A 743 -15.93 -59.51 7.41
CA THR A 743 -14.83 -58.55 7.36
C THR A 743 -13.48 -59.26 7.27
N LYS A 744 -12.60 -58.82 6.35
CA LYS A 744 -11.21 -59.30 6.28
C LYS A 744 -10.47 -58.97 7.57
N LYS A 745 -9.76 -59.96 8.11
CA LYS A 745 -8.82 -59.84 9.24
C LYS A 745 -7.56 -60.63 8.87
N CYS A 746 -6.40 -60.27 9.40
CA CYS A 746 -5.19 -61.03 9.07
C CYS A 746 -5.35 -62.53 9.39
N GLU A 747 -6.04 -62.84 10.48
CA GLU A 747 -6.19 -64.19 11.02
C GLU A 747 -7.14 -65.08 10.21
N ASN A 748 -7.99 -64.50 9.35
CA ASN A 748 -8.94 -65.23 8.49
C ASN A 748 -8.51 -65.25 7.01
N SER A 749 -7.24 -64.94 6.74
CA SER A 749 -6.64 -65.14 5.42
C SER A 749 -6.80 -66.61 4.97
N PRO A 750 -7.32 -66.86 3.75
CA PRO A 750 -7.38 -68.21 3.17
C PRO A 750 -5.98 -68.80 2.89
N ASN A 751 -4.94 -67.96 2.85
CA ASN A 751 -3.58 -68.33 2.48
C ASN A 751 -2.73 -68.64 3.72
N THR A 752 -1.96 -69.74 3.69
CA THR A 752 -0.94 -70.11 4.71
C THR A 752 0.45 -69.58 4.36
N GLY A 753 0.49 -68.40 3.73
CA GLY A 753 1.62 -67.93 2.93
C GLY A 753 2.56 -66.94 3.61
N SER A 754 3.65 -66.63 2.91
CA SER A 754 4.73 -65.68 3.20
C SER A 754 4.25 -64.25 3.53
N GLU A 755 5.14 -63.39 4.05
CA GLU A 755 4.82 -61.99 4.41
C GLU A 755 4.13 -61.23 3.25
N SER A 756 4.56 -61.47 2.01
CA SER A 756 3.98 -60.84 0.82
C SER A 756 2.54 -61.26 0.56
N GLU A 757 2.18 -62.51 0.84
CA GLU A 757 0.83 -63.02 0.61
C GLU A 757 -0.15 -62.51 1.67
N CYS A 758 0.32 -62.37 2.91
CA CYS A 758 -0.44 -61.74 4.00
C CYS A 758 -0.73 -60.26 3.72
N ASP A 759 0.29 -59.49 3.33
CA ASP A 759 0.13 -58.06 3.04
C ASP A 759 -0.76 -57.83 1.79
N THR A 760 -0.72 -58.74 0.82
CA THR A 760 -1.61 -58.71 -0.36
C THR A 760 -3.07 -58.96 0.03
N TYR A 761 -3.34 -59.92 0.92
CA TYR A 761 -4.70 -60.24 1.38
C TYR A 761 -5.36 -59.08 2.11
N LEU A 762 -4.63 -58.49 3.06
CA LEU A 762 -5.01 -57.28 3.79
C LEU A 762 -3.74 -56.53 4.19
N SER A 763 -3.58 -55.31 3.66
CA SER A 763 -2.39 -54.50 3.92
C SER A 763 -2.24 -54.25 5.43
N GLY A 764 -1.01 -54.41 5.93
CA GLY A 764 -0.71 -54.35 7.36
C GLY A 764 -0.71 -55.72 8.06
N CYS A 765 -0.88 -56.81 7.32
CA CYS A 765 -0.65 -58.17 7.83
C CYS A 765 0.81 -58.61 7.61
N THR A 766 1.29 -59.52 8.45
CA THR A 766 2.59 -60.20 8.35
C THR A 766 2.43 -61.68 8.71
N THR A 767 3.47 -62.48 8.52
CA THR A 767 3.50 -63.87 8.98
C THR A 767 4.01 -63.98 10.40
N ASP A 768 3.40 -64.85 11.20
CA ASP A 768 4.02 -65.30 12.45
C ASP A 768 4.93 -66.51 12.20
N THR A 769 4.34 -67.71 12.13
CA THR A 769 5.05 -68.96 11.81
C THR A 769 4.40 -69.76 10.66
N ILE A 770 3.06 -69.78 10.53
CA ILE A 770 2.32 -70.44 9.42
C ILE A 770 1.04 -69.67 9.01
N LYS A 771 0.58 -68.70 9.81
CA LYS A 771 -0.64 -67.92 9.58
C LYS A 771 -0.33 -66.42 9.56
N CYS A 772 -1.16 -65.67 8.83
CA CYS A 772 -1.11 -64.23 8.82
C CYS A 772 -1.59 -63.66 10.18
N LYS A 773 -0.87 -62.66 10.68
CA LYS A 773 -1.22 -61.84 11.86
C LYS A 773 -1.14 -60.36 11.51
N THR A 774 -1.75 -59.51 12.32
CA THR A 774 -1.63 -58.06 12.16
C THR A 774 -0.21 -57.60 12.55
N LYS A 775 0.42 -56.72 11.77
CA LYS A 775 1.70 -56.07 12.14
C LYS A 775 1.48 -55.23 13.40
N ILE A 776 2.33 -55.43 14.40
CA ILE A 776 2.38 -54.61 15.62
C ILE A 776 3.64 -53.75 15.60
N CYS A 777 3.75 -52.77 16.51
CA CYS A 777 4.89 -51.86 16.53
C CYS A 777 6.21 -52.61 16.71
N GLU A 778 6.20 -53.62 17.57
CA GLU A 778 7.38 -54.37 17.98
C GLU A 778 8.00 -55.19 16.82
N ASP A 779 7.26 -55.39 15.73
CA ASP A 779 7.73 -56.06 14.51
C ASP A 779 8.67 -55.17 13.68
N PHE A 780 8.77 -53.86 13.96
CA PHE A 780 9.60 -52.91 13.20
C PHE A 780 10.91 -52.57 13.94
N PRO A 781 12.09 -52.99 13.43
CA PRO A 781 13.39 -52.70 14.03
C PRO A 781 13.89 -51.28 13.66
N LEU A 782 13.09 -50.25 13.97
CA LEU A 782 13.39 -48.85 13.65
C LEU A 782 13.62 -48.04 14.95
N THR A 783 14.60 -47.15 14.92
CA THR A 783 15.13 -46.48 16.13
C THR A 783 14.69 -45.02 16.29
N THR A 784 13.82 -44.50 15.41
CA THR A 784 13.36 -43.10 15.48
C THR A 784 11.84 -43.00 15.37
N ASP A 785 11.25 -42.01 16.05
CA ASP A 785 9.80 -41.74 15.98
C ASP A 785 9.30 -41.59 14.54
N ALA A 786 10.04 -40.85 13.70
CA ALA A 786 9.64 -40.59 12.32
C ALA A 786 9.53 -41.88 11.50
N LEU A 787 10.50 -42.79 11.63
CA LEU A 787 10.49 -44.07 10.95
C LEU A 787 9.39 -44.99 11.50
N CYS A 788 9.21 -45.04 12.83
CA CYS A 788 8.16 -45.84 13.46
C CYS A 788 6.75 -45.35 13.11
N LYS A 789 6.53 -44.03 13.09
CA LYS A 789 5.27 -43.42 12.70
C LYS A 789 4.93 -43.68 11.23
N ALA A 790 5.95 -43.68 10.37
CA ALA A 790 5.78 -44.00 8.95
C ALA A 790 5.41 -45.49 8.74
N ALA A 791 5.96 -46.39 9.55
CA ALA A 791 5.62 -47.81 9.52
C ALA A 791 4.18 -48.07 10.01
N LEU A 792 3.81 -47.50 11.16
CA LEU A 792 2.46 -47.54 11.73
C LEU A 792 2.24 -46.25 12.53
N SER A 793 1.19 -45.51 12.21
CA SER A 793 0.93 -44.18 12.80
C SER A 793 0.75 -44.20 14.32
N THR A 794 0.33 -45.35 14.86
CA THR A 794 0.17 -45.63 16.30
C THR A 794 1.47 -46.03 16.99
N CYS A 795 2.62 -46.03 16.31
CA CYS A 795 3.91 -46.42 16.86
C CYS A 795 4.84 -45.22 17.08
N THR A 796 5.74 -45.38 18.05
CA THR A 796 6.87 -44.51 18.35
C THR A 796 8.11 -45.37 18.61
N SER A 797 9.29 -44.81 18.80
CA SER A 797 10.49 -45.60 19.07
C SER A 797 10.84 -45.63 20.56
N ASN A 798 11.33 -46.75 21.05
CA ASN A 798 12.00 -46.85 22.37
C ASN A 798 13.53 -46.68 22.27
N GLY A 799 14.05 -46.29 21.10
CA GLY A 799 15.48 -46.17 20.81
C GLY A 799 16.13 -47.44 20.25
N VAL A 800 15.43 -48.58 20.25
CA VAL A 800 15.92 -49.87 19.72
C VAL A 800 15.01 -50.41 18.61
N ASN A 801 13.70 -50.43 18.86
CA ASN A 801 12.66 -50.83 17.92
C ASN A 801 11.42 -49.94 18.09
N CYS A 802 10.41 -50.14 17.26
CA CYS A 802 9.14 -49.44 17.44
C CYS A 802 8.32 -50.09 18.55
N VAL A 803 7.60 -49.25 19.29
CA VAL A 803 6.66 -49.62 20.35
C VAL A 803 5.38 -48.81 20.19
N LYS A 804 4.30 -49.24 20.82
CA LYS A 804 3.03 -48.51 20.79
C LYS A 804 3.18 -47.08 21.34
N ARG A 805 2.75 -46.09 20.56
CA ARG A 805 2.68 -44.69 20.95
C ARG A 805 1.62 -44.51 22.04
N GLY A 806 2.06 -44.08 23.21
CA GLY A 806 1.23 -43.75 24.36
C GLY A 806 1.11 -42.25 24.60
N TYR A 807 0.85 -41.88 25.84
CA TYR A 807 0.98 -40.50 26.33
C TYR A 807 2.45 -40.07 26.36
N CYS A 808 2.74 -38.76 26.36
CA CYS A 808 4.13 -38.30 26.42
C CYS A 808 4.88 -38.91 27.61
N ASN A 809 4.27 -38.98 28.79
CA ASN A 809 4.87 -39.61 29.99
C ASN A 809 5.11 -41.12 29.90
N GLN A 810 4.71 -41.78 28.82
CA GLN A 810 4.95 -43.19 28.55
C GLN A 810 6.08 -43.42 27.54
N ALA A 811 6.66 -42.35 26.96
CA ALA A 811 7.80 -42.49 26.06
C ALA A 811 9.03 -43.01 26.83
N GLN A 812 9.57 -44.13 26.36
CA GLN A 812 10.66 -44.86 27.03
C GLN A 812 12.05 -44.28 26.70
N ALA A 813 12.16 -43.48 25.65
CA ALA A 813 13.41 -42.86 25.21
C ALA A 813 13.14 -41.50 24.55
N GLU A 814 14.18 -40.66 24.51
CA GLU A 814 14.16 -39.37 23.81
C GLU A 814 13.74 -39.53 22.34
N ALA A 815 14.21 -40.60 21.69
CA ALA A 815 13.90 -40.93 20.30
C ALA A 815 12.39 -41.13 20.02
N GLY A 816 11.57 -41.38 21.04
CA GLY A 816 10.11 -41.49 20.95
C GLY A 816 9.33 -40.33 21.57
N CYS A 817 10.01 -39.38 22.21
CA CYS A 817 9.38 -38.26 22.90
C CYS A 817 9.08 -37.09 21.95
N VAL A 818 8.21 -37.33 20.96
CA VAL A 818 7.90 -36.36 19.89
C VAL A 818 6.46 -35.89 19.97
N THR A 819 5.51 -36.82 19.87
CA THR A 819 4.07 -36.55 20.02
C THR A 819 3.37 -37.72 20.71
N ASP A 820 2.33 -37.45 21.49
CA ASP A 820 1.50 -38.50 22.09
C ASP A 820 0.47 -39.09 21.11
N SER A 821 -0.30 -40.08 21.57
CA SER A 821 -1.38 -40.71 20.82
C SER A 821 -2.54 -39.78 20.44
N TYR A 822 -2.61 -38.56 21.00
CA TYR A 822 -3.58 -37.50 20.68
C TYR A 822 -2.97 -36.37 19.85
N LEU A 823 -1.78 -36.59 19.28
CA LEU A 823 -1.02 -35.62 18.49
C LEU A 823 -0.57 -34.38 19.29
N LYS A 824 -0.54 -34.45 20.63
CA LYS A 824 0.04 -33.38 21.45
C LYS A 824 1.56 -33.46 21.36
N GLN A 825 2.21 -32.32 21.16
CA GLN A 825 3.67 -32.23 21.17
C GLN A 825 4.22 -32.64 22.53
N CYS A 826 5.29 -33.42 22.53
CA CYS A 826 6.01 -33.84 23.73
C CYS A 826 7.32 -33.06 23.88
N GLN A 827 7.88 -33.10 25.09
CA GLN A 827 9.18 -32.57 25.43
C GLN A 827 9.91 -33.56 26.34
N TRP A 828 11.15 -33.90 25.97
CA TRP A 828 12.04 -34.69 26.81
C TRP A 828 12.66 -33.78 27.87
N MET A 829 12.58 -34.19 29.13
CA MET A 829 13.05 -33.45 30.30
C MET A 829 14.21 -34.23 30.91
N THR A 830 15.31 -33.53 31.19
CA THR A 830 16.50 -34.07 31.87
C THR A 830 16.79 -33.22 33.12
N PRO A 831 15.99 -33.33 34.20
CA PRO A 831 16.19 -32.52 35.39
C PRO A 831 17.48 -32.93 36.11
N THR A 832 18.23 -31.96 36.62
CA THR A 832 19.42 -32.24 37.43
C THR A 832 19.04 -32.99 38.70
N GLY A 833 19.54 -34.23 38.85
CA GLY A 833 19.28 -35.06 40.03
C GLY A 833 17.97 -35.87 40.00
N GLN A 834 17.28 -35.96 38.86
CA GLN A 834 16.15 -36.85 38.64
C GLN A 834 16.28 -37.61 37.33
N ASP A 835 15.58 -38.75 37.20
CA ASP A 835 15.53 -39.51 35.96
C ASP A 835 14.92 -38.69 34.83
N ALA A 836 15.44 -38.86 33.62
CA ALA A 836 14.89 -38.22 32.44
C ALA A 836 13.48 -38.76 32.16
N TYR A 837 12.56 -37.88 31.80
CA TYR A 837 11.18 -38.25 31.51
C TYR A 837 10.62 -37.40 30.38
N CYS A 838 9.55 -37.86 29.75
CA CYS A 838 8.87 -37.14 28.68
C CYS A 838 7.56 -36.53 29.20
N THR A 839 7.20 -35.33 28.76
CA THR A 839 5.95 -34.66 29.17
C THR A 839 5.30 -33.90 28.01
N ASN A 840 4.06 -33.45 28.19
CA ASN A 840 3.38 -32.63 27.18
C ASN A 840 4.05 -31.26 27.07
N LYS A 841 4.25 -30.79 25.85
CA LYS A 841 4.69 -29.42 25.57
C LYS A 841 3.54 -28.45 25.84
N SER A 842 3.77 -27.49 26.72
CA SER A 842 2.86 -26.41 27.06
C SER A 842 3.67 -25.19 27.48
N CYS A 843 3.06 -24.00 27.59
CA CYS A 843 3.79 -22.85 28.14
C CYS A 843 4.43 -23.20 29.51
N THR A 844 3.76 -23.99 30.35
CA THR A 844 4.22 -24.29 31.72
C THR A 844 5.31 -25.35 31.79
N THR A 845 5.51 -26.16 30.74
CA THR A 845 6.59 -27.17 30.69
C THR A 845 7.85 -26.66 29.99
N ALA A 846 7.87 -25.38 29.62
CA ALA A 846 9.06 -24.72 29.10
C ALA A 846 10.24 -24.79 30.07
N PRO A 847 11.46 -25.11 29.59
CA PRO A 847 12.67 -25.08 30.41
C PRO A 847 12.89 -23.70 31.05
N THR A 848 13.43 -23.68 32.27
CA THR A 848 13.75 -22.42 32.97
C THR A 848 14.83 -21.59 32.28
N SER A 849 15.57 -22.17 31.32
CA SER A 849 16.51 -21.47 30.45
C SER A 849 15.85 -20.49 29.48
N LEU A 850 14.54 -20.61 29.25
CA LEU A 850 13.78 -19.66 28.44
C LEU A 850 13.37 -18.47 29.30
N THR A 851 14.06 -17.34 29.14
CA THR A 851 13.88 -16.15 29.98
C THR A 851 13.26 -14.97 29.24
N THR A 852 13.09 -15.09 27.92
CA THR A 852 12.58 -14.02 27.05
C THR A 852 11.24 -14.38 26.40
N GLU A 853 10.47 -13.35 26.04
CA GLU A 853 9.21 -13.49 25.31
C GLU A 853 9.39 -14.26 23.99
N ALA A 854 10.43 -13.93 23.22
CA ALA A 854 10.72 -14.57 21.94
C ALA A 854 11.01 -16.08 22.09
N GLN A 855 11.76 -16.44 23.13
CA GLN A 855 12.03 -17.84 23.46
C GLN A 855 10.74 -18.60 23.82
N CYS A 856 9.84 -17.97 24.58
CA CYS A 856 8.57 -18.58 24.96
C CYS A 856 7.61 -18.78 23.79
N ILE A 857 7.53 -17.79 22.89
CA ILE A 857 6.73 -17.89 21.66
C ILE A 857 7.30 -18.98 20.73
N ALA A 858 8.62 -19.04 20.57
CA ALA A 858 9.25 -20.05 19.72
C ALA A 858 9.12 -21.47 20.31
N TYR A 859 9.08 -21.60 21.63
CA TYR A 859 8.95 -22.90 22.29
C TYR A 859 7.58 -23.54 22.07
N PHE A 860 6.49 -22.81 22.29
CA PHE A 860 5.14 -23.36 22.14
C PHE A 860 4.13 -22.26 21.76
N THR A 861 3.35 -22.51 20.70
CA THR A 861 2.26 -21.62 20.28
C THR A 861 0.93 -22.35 20.47
N PRO A 862 0.18 -22.09 21.55
CA PRO A 862 -1.08 -22.76 21.80
C PRO A 862 -2.15 -22.36 20.77
N SER A 863 -3.13 -23.24 20.54
CA SER A 863 -4.27 -22.96 19.65
C SER A 863 -5.16 -21.81 20.16
N VAL A 864 -5.06 -21.47 21.45
CA VAL A 864 -5.73 -20.32 22.09
C VAL A 864 -4.73 -19.62 23.02
N GLY A 865 -4.48 -18.33 22.81
CA GLY A 865 -3.56 -17.52 23.61
C GLY A 865 -2.13 -17.47 23.06
N THR A 866 -1.18 -16.98 23.86
CA THR A 866 0.25 -16.89 23.50
C THR A 866 1.08 -17.14 24.75
N CYS A 867 2.22 -17.83 24.64
CA CYS A 867 3.12 -18.00 25.78
C CYS A 867 3.93 -16.71 26.03
N THR A 868 4.17 -16.41 27.31
CA THR A 868 5.01 -15.32 27.78
C THR A 868 5.98 -15.82 28.84
N THR A 869 7.07 -15.09 29.08
CA THR A 869 8.05 -15.44 30.13
C THR A 869 7.46 -15.23 31.54
N LYS A 870 7.97 -15.97 32.53
CA LYS A 870 7.60 -15.81 33.95
C LYS A 870 8.81 -15.51 34.84
N LYS A 871 8.55 -15.00 36.05
CA LYS A 871 9.57 -14.83 37.09
C LYS A 871 10.33 -16.13 37.32
N GLU A 872 11.66 -16.05 37.40
CA GLU A 872 12.60 -17.18 37.59
C GLU A 872 12.79 -18.09 36.36
N GLY A 873 12.28 -17.70 35.19
CA GLY A 873 12.49 -18.40 33.92
C GLY A 873 11.41 -19.44 33.60
N GLY A 874 11.39 -19.88 32.34
CA GLY A 874 10.31 -20.67 31.77
C GLY A 874 9.15 -19.80 31.29
N CYS A 875 8.09 -20.45 30.81
CA CYS A 875 6.98 -19.77 30.16
C CYS A 875 5.67 -20.00 30.92
N THR A 876 4.69 -19.14 30.62
CA THR A 876 3.31 -19.21 31.11
C THR A 876 2.38 -18.66 30.03
N LEU A 877 1.07 -18.84 30.16
CA LEU A 877 0.11 -18.25 29.22
C LEU A 877 -0.02 -16.74 29.49
N LYS A 878 -0.08 -15.93 28.42
CA LYS A 878 -0.27 -14.48 28.51
C LYS A 878 -1.68 -14.15 28.98
N GLY A 879 -1.79 -13.33 30.03
CA GLY A 879 -3.05 -12.85 30.61
C GLY A 879 -3.26 -11.35 30.44
N ALA A 880 -4.02 -10.72 31.34
CA ALA A 880 -4.14 -9.25 31.42
C ALA A 880 -2.79 -8.61 31.76
N CYS A 881 -2.57 -7.31 31.45
CA CYS A 881 -1.33 -6.63 31.86
C CYS A 881 -1.04 -6.83 33.35
N THR A 882 -2.05 -6.73 34.21
CA THR A 882 -1.94 -6.93 35.66
C THR A 882 -1.52 -8.33 36.10
N SER A 883 -1.57 -9.32 35.20
CA SER A 883 -1.09 -10.68 35.46
C SER A 883 0.40 -10.88 35.18
N ALA A 884 1.05 -9.94 34.47
CA ALA A 884 2.49 -10.00 34.24
C ALA A 884 3.25 -9.64 35.52
N ASN A 885 4.06 -10.58 36.01
CA ASN A 885 4.83 -10.47 37.26
C ASN A 885 6.33 -10.23 37.04
N VAL A 886 6.74 -10.03 35.78
CA VAL A 886 8.09 -9.60 35.38
C VAL A 886 8.02 -8.59 34.24
N ALA A 887 8.98 -7.66 34.20
CA ALA A 887 9.04 -6.61 33.18
C ALA A 887 9.06 -7.17 31.75
N ALA A 888 9.77 -8.29 31.52
CA ALA A 888 9.86 -8.93 30.21
C ALA A 888 8.52 -9.50 29.70
N ALA A 889 7.54 -9.76 30.59
CA ALA A 889 6.18 -10.18 30.24
C ALA A 889 5.21 -9.01 30.10
N CYS A 890 5.59 -7.81 30.55
CA CYS A 890 4.75 -6.61 30.56
C CYS A 890 4.89 -5.80 29.27
N ILE A 891 4.50 -6.42 28.17
CA ILE A 891 4.59 -5.82 26.83
C ILE A 891 3.18 -5.59 26.29
N THR A 892 2.41 -6.67 26.17
CA THR A 892 1.00 -6.66 25.74
C THR A 892 0.20 -7.67 26.52
N ASP A 893 -1.10 -7.40 26.69
CA ASP A 893 -2.03 -8.36 27.28
C ASP A 893 -2.57 -9.38 26.24
N LYS A 894 -3.42 -10.29 26.70
CA LYS A 894 -4.11 -11.29 25.87
C LYS A 894 -4.95 -10.69 24.72
N ASP A 895 -5.38 -9.43 24.84
CA ASP A 895 -6.21 -8.72 23.85
C ASP A 895 -5.35 -7.77 22.97
N LYS A 896 -4.02 -7.84 23.09
CA LYS A 896 -3.02 -7.04 22.38
C LYS A 896 -2.97 -5.56 22.76
N ASN A 897 -3.46 -5.19 23.94
CA ASN A 897 -3.27 -3.82 24.44
C ASN A 897 -1.87 -3.64 25.04
N ASP A 898 -1.28 -2.47 24.85
CA ASP A 898 0.05 -2.16 25.37
C ASP A 898 0.07 -2.04 26.91
N CYS A 899 1.04 -2.68 27.52
CA CYS A 899 1.26 -2.66 28.96
C CYS A 899 2.44 -1.76 29.36
N GLN A 900 2.39 -1.22 30.57
CA GLN A 900 3.45 -0.44 31.21
C GLN A 900 3.89 -1.14 32.49
N TRP A 901 5.19 -1.39 32.59
CA TRP A 901 5.79 -1.89 33.81
C TRP A 901 6.05 -0.72 34.77
N GLU A 902 5.63 -0.87 36.02
CA GLU A 902 5.91 0.07 37.10
C GLU A 902 7.04 -0.47 37.96
N THR A 903 8.21 0.14 37.85
CA THR A 903 9.43 -0.32 38.54
C THR A 903 9.30 -0.22 40.06
N GLU A 904 8.63 0.82 40.57
CA GLU A 904 8.50 1.08 42.01
C GLU A 904 7.61 0.04 42.71
N THR A 905 6.48 -0.32 42.10
CA THR A 905 5.54 -1.30 42.66
C THR A 905 5.82 -2.72 42.17
N SER A 906 6.72 -2.90 41.20
CA SER A 906 6.96 -4.17 40.51
C SER A 906 5.68 -4.80 39.95
N THR A 907 4.76 -3.95 39.47
CA THR A 907 3.47 -4.37 38.89
C THR A 907 3.37 -3.90 37.45
N CYS A 908 2.63 -4.65 36.64
CA CYS A 908 2.30 -4.27 35.28
C CYS A 908 0.87 -3.73 35.21
N ARG A 909 0.63 -2.68 34.42
CA ARG A 909 -0.71 -2.14 34.16
C ARG A 909 -0.91 -1.78 32.70
N LEU A 910 -2.14 -1.45 32.31
CA LEU A 910 -2.42 -0.93 30.98
C LEU A 910 -1.77 0.46 30.80
N LYS A 911 -1.24 0.75 29.61
CA LYS A 911 -0.77 2.10 29.28
C LYS A 911 -1.93 3.10 29.21
N GLU A 912 -1.74 4.23 29.88
CA GLU A 912 -2.59 5.41 29.89
C GLU A 912 -1.93 6.54 29.08
N CYS A 913 -2.68 7.61 28.75
CA CYS A 913 -2.15 8.76 28.00
C CYS A 913 -0.83 9.30 28.58
N LYS A 914 -0.71 9.35 29.91
CA LYS A 914 0.48 9.86 30.62
C LYS A 914 1.77 9.07 30.35
N ASP A 915 1.65 7.82 29.91
CA ASP A 915 2.79 6.93 29.68
C ASP A 915 3.42 7.17 28.30
N PHE A 916 2.65 7.73 27.37
CA PHE A 916 3.07 8.04 26.02
C PHE A 916 3.84 9.35 25.97
N ALA A 917 4.93 9.39 25.19
CA ALA A 917 5.71 10.61 24.97
C ALA A 917 5.17 11.36 23.76
N GLY A 918 4.84 12.63 23.90
CA GLY A 918 4.33 13.44 22.80
C GLY A 918 4.18 14.89 23.20
N THR A 919 4.66 15.77 22.33
CA THR A 919 4.64 17.23 22.52
C THR A 919 3.56 17.91 21.68
N THR A 920 2.83 17.17 20.84
CA THR A 920 1.77 17.69 19.97
C THR A 920 0.52 16.81 20.04
N HIS A 921 -0.65 17.42 19.82
CA HIS A 921 -1.92 16.69 19.73
C HIS A 921 -1.83 15.51 18.75
N ALA A 922 -1.33 15.72 17.53
CA ALA A 922 -1.20 14.67 16.51
C ALA A 922 -0.28 13.51 16.93
N ALA A 923 0.84 13.80 17.60
CA ALA A 923 1.74 12.76 18.10
C ALA A 923 1.10 11.91 19.21
N CYS A 924 0.27 12.53 20.05
CA CYS A 924 -0.44 11.85 21.12
C CYS A 924 -1.65 11.05 20.62
N GLN A 925 -2.43 11.60 19.69
CA GLN A 925 -3.56 10.90 19.08
C GLN A 925 -3.12 9.66 18.28
N LYS A 926 -1.96 9.74 17.63
CA LYS A 926 -1.39 8.59 16.92
C LYS A 926 -1.02 7.44 17.85
N GLN A 927 -0.64 7.75 19.10
CA GLN A 927 -0.28 6.72 20.09
C GLN A 927 -1.50 6.11 20.75
N LYS A 928 -2.50 6.91 21.11
CA LYS A 928 -3.77 6.42 21.64
C LYS A 928 -4.88 7.44 21.41
N THR A 929 -5.98 6.99 20.80
CA THR A 929 -7.17 7.82 20.58
C THR A 929 -7.72 8.34 21.91
N GLY A 930 -8.02 9.63 21.97
CA GLY A 930 -8.47 10.31 23.19
C GLY A 930 -7.34 10.93 24.03
N CYS A 931 -6.11 10.97 23.52
CA CYS A 931 -4.96 11.61 24.16
C CYS A 931 -4.48 12.85 23.37
N THR A 932 -4.14 13.92 24.08
CA THR A 932 -3.60 15.18 23.54
C THR A 932 -2.23 15.50 24.17
N ALA A 933 -1.58 16.60 23.78
CA ALA A 933 -0.30 17.01 24.36
C ALA A 933 -0.45 17.39 25.85
N GLY A 934 0.36 16.81 26.72
CA GLY A 934 0.43 17.15 28.14
C GLY A 934 1.65 18.00 28.49
N LEU A 935 1.87 18.15 29.80
CA LEU A 935 3.07 18.81 30.33
C LEU A 935 4.30 17.89 30.18
N ASN A 936 5.49 18.49 30.17
CA ASN A 936 6.78 17.79 30.20
C ASN A 936 7.00 16.79 29.04
N GLY A 937 6.41 17.05 27.87
CA GLY A 937 6.56 16.20 26.68
C GLY A 937 5.90 14.83 26.79
N LYS A 938 4.97 14.66 27.73
CA LYS A 938 4.09 13.49 27.85
C LYS A 938 2.72 13.80 27.29
N CYS A 939 2.02 12.78 26.83
CA CYS A 939 0.62 12.93 26.46
C CYS A 939 -0.27 13.01 27.70
N ALA A 940 -1.42 13.64 27.56
CA ALA A 940 -2.44 13.76 28.59
C ALA A 940 -3.79 13.33 28.03
N LYS A 941 -4.73 12.99 28.91
CA LYS A 941 -6.10 12.71 28.50
C LYS A 941 -6.75 13.99 27.96
N MET A 942 -7.55 13.87 26.90
CA MET A 942 -8.33 15.00 26.41
C MET A 942 -9.36 15.48 27.44
N THR A 943 -9.45 16.80 27.57
CA THR A 943 -10.45 17.52 28.37
C THR A 943 -11.20 18.51 27.46
N ASN A 944 -12.17 19.25 28.01
CA ASN A 944 -12.83 20.32 27.25
C ASN A 944 -11.84 21.46 26.98
N CYS A 945 -12.08 22.27 25.94
CA CYS A 945 -11.16 23.33 25.50
C CYS A 945 -10.77 24.28 26.64
N GLN A 946 -11.71 24.63 27.52
CA GLN A 946 -11.50 25.56 28.64
C GLN A 946 -10.54 25.02 29.71
N ASP A 947 -10.40 23.70 29.81
CA ASP A 947 -9.52 23.03 30.79
C ASP A 947 -8.10 22.84 30.25
N ILE A 948 -7.88 23.10 28.96
CA ILE A 948 -6.58 22.91 28.31
C ILE A 948 -5.64 24.06 28.67
N LYS A 949 -4.67 23.74 29.54
CA LYS A 949 -3.62 24.69 29.97
C LYS A 949 -2.37 24.67 29.08
N VAL A 950 -2.31 23.76 28.11
CA VAL A 950 -1.14 23.55 27.25
C VAL A 950 -1.49 23.95 25.82
N ARG A 951 -0.80 24.98 25.29
CA ARG A 951 -1.01 25.48 23.92
C ARG A 951 -1.00 24.38 22.86
N ALA A 952 -0.06 23.44 22.96
CA ALA A 952 0.09 22.36 22.00
C ALA A 952 -1.05 21.31 22.05
N ALA A 953 -1.89 21.34 23.09
CA ALA A 953 -3.11 20.55 23.19
C ALA A 953 -4.37 21.29 22.75
N CYS A 954 -4.31 22.61 22.63
CA CYS A 954 -5.45 23.47 22.26
C CYS A 954 -5.70 23.43 20.75
N ILE A 955 -6.13 22.27 20.28
CA ILE A 955 -6.46 21.97 18.88
C ILE A 955 -7.89 21.43 18.84
N GLU A 956 -8.17 20.46 19.70
CA GLU A 956 -9.47 19.80 19.81
C GLU A 956 -9.63 19.30 21.25
N GLY A 957 -10.78 19.59 21.84
CA GLY A 957 -11.22 19.13 23.16
C GLY A 957 -12.38 18.14 23.02
N ASN A 958 -12.91 17.65 24.14
CA ASN A 958 -14.11 16.79 24.08
C ASN A 958 -15.37 17.53 23.61
N ASP A 959 -15.32 18.86 23.58
CA ASP A 959 -16.35 19.82 23.18
C ASP A 959 -16.14 20.40 21.77
N GLY A 960 -15.18 19.90 21.00
CA GLY A 960 -14.95 20.26 19.60
C GLY A 960 -13.63 21.01 19.35
N PRO A 961 -13.50 21.73 18.21
CA PRO A 961 -12.27 22.44 17.86
C PRO A 961 -11.97 23.55 18.86
N CYS A 962 -10.69 23.75 19.19
CA CYS A 962 -10.25 24.76 20.13
C CYS A 962 -9.33 25.81 19.49
N LEU A 963 -9.32 27.01 20.07
CA LEU A 963 -8.46 28.12 19.70
C LEU A 963 -7.65 28.62 20.90
N TRP A 964 -6.33 28.68 20.74
CA TRP A 964 -5.43 29.25 21.74
C TRP A 964 -5.26 30.76 21.54
N ILE A 965 -5.68 31.56 22.52
CA ILE A 965 -5.55 33.02 22.49
C ILE A 965 -4.39 33.44 23.40
N ALA A 966 -3.20 33.60 22.83
CA ALA A 966 -1.97 33.85 23.59
C ALA A 966 -1.93 35.16 24.40
N LYS A 967 -2.74 36.16 24.03
CA LYS A 967 -2.80 37.48 24.68
C LYS A 967 -3.93 37.62 25.71
N TYR A 968 -4.72 36.56 25.93
CA TYR A 968 -5.77 36.58 26.94
C TYR A 968 -5.13 36.65 28.33
N VAL A 969 -5.59 37.57 29.18
CA VAL A 969 -5.11 37.73 30.56
C VAL A 969 -6.06 36.96 31.46
N ASN A 970 -5.57 35.88 32.08
CA ASN A 970 -6.32 35.10 33.05
C ASN A 970 -6.50 35.89 34.36
N ALA A 971 -7.43 35.44 35.22
CA ALA A 971 -7.69 36.08 36.51
C ALA A 971 -6.47 36.11 37.45
N ASP A 972 -5.51 35.21 37.25
CA ASP A 972 -4.23 35.13 37.97
C ASP A 972 -3.09 35.95 37.32
N ALA A 973 -3.42 36.81 36.34
CA ALA A 973 -2.50 37.61 35.53
C ALA A 973 -1.57 36.82 34.60
N THR A 974 -1.77 35.51 34.41
CA THR A 974 -1.04 34.74 33.38
C THR A 974 -1.59 35.02 31.98
N LEU A 975 -0.73 34.88 30.96
CA LEU A 975 -1.08 35.10 29.56
C LEU A 975 -1.34 33.78 28.83
N GLY A 976 -2.45 33.71 28.10
CA GLY A 976 -2.81 32.58 27.25
C GLY A 976 -3.92 31.71 27.85
N ALA A 977 -4.96 31.46 27.06
CA ALA A 977 -6.02 30.51 27.39
C ALA A 977 -6.55 29.82 26.12
N CYS A 978 -7.18 28.67 26.32
CA CYS A 978 -7.80 27.88 25.27
C CYS A 978 -9.32 27.99 25.34
N PHE A 979 -9.98 28.13 24.19
CA PHE A 979 -11.43 28.28 24.10
C PHE A 979 -11.99 27.40 23.00
N SER A 980 -13.23 26.95 23.14
CA SER A 980 -13.98 26.31 22.05
C SER A 980 -14.16 27.31 20.91
N TYR A 981 -13.91 26.89 19.67
CA TYR A 981 -13.95 27.77 18.50
C TYR A 981 -14.58 27.09 17.30
N GLU A 982 -15.68 27.65 16.83
CA GLU A 982 -16.32 27.31 15.56
C GLU A 982 -16.43 28.54 14.65
N SER A 983 -16.57 29.74 15.23
CA SER A 983 -16.65 31.00 14.49
C SER A 983 -16.28 32.21 15.37
N CYS A 984 -16.31 33.41 14.79
CA CYS A 984 -16.13 34.66 15.56
C CYS A 984 -17.14 34.82 16.71
N LYS A 985 -18.29 34.12 16.67
CA LYS A 985 -19.35 34.15 17.69
C LYS A 985 -19.11 33.20 18.87
N SER A 986 -18.06 32.38 18.84
CA SER A 986 -17.81 31.37 19.87
C SER A 986 -17.41 31.96 21.23
N LEU A 987 -17.19 33.26 21.32
CA LEU A 987 -16.88 33.98 22.56
C LEU A 987 -17.79 35.21 22.68
N ASP A 988 -18.43 35.37 23.84
CA ASP A 988 -19.39 36.44 24.16
C ASP A 988 -18.72 37.80 24.42
N TRP A 989 -17.68 38.12 23.68
CA TRP A 989 -16.99 39.41 23.80
C TRP A 989 -17.68 40.47 22.94
N THR A 990 -17.70 41.69 23.45
CA THR A 990 -18.48 42.79 22.86
C THR A 990 -17.63 43.97 22.40
N SER A 991 -16.30 43.85 22.49
CA SER A 991 -15.36 44.91 22.12
C SER A 991 -14.49 44.49 20.95
N ASP A 992 -14.30 45.40 19.99
CA ASP A 992 -13.44 45.16 18.83
C ASP A 992 -12.03 44.70 19.22
N PRO A 993 -11.33 45.32 20.21
CA PRO A 993 -10.02 44.82 20.64
C PRO A 993 -10.04 43.37 21.11
N ASN A 994 -11.09 42.92 21.80
CA ASN A 994 -11.22 41.54 22.26
C ASN A 994 -11.58 40.60 21.12
N CYS A 995 -12.52 40.96 20.24
CA CYS A 995 -12.87 40.16 19.06
C CYS A 995 -11.66 39.95 18.14
N LYS A 996 -10.78 40.95 18.02
CA LYS A 996 -9.53 40.85 17.26
C LYS A 996 -8.52 39.87 17.87
N LEU A 997 -8.68 39.49 19.15
CA LEU A 997 -7.86 38.42 19.76
C LEU A 997 -8.27 37.03 19.27
N ILE A 998 -9.53 36.84 18.84
CA ILE A 998 -10.02 35.59 18.25
C ILE A 998 -9.41 35.39 16.86
N SER A 999 -9.55 36.41 16.01
CA SER A 999 -8.93 36.45 14.69
C SER A 999 -8.86 37.90 14.23
N PRO A 1000 -7.81 38.30 13.48
CA PRO A 1000 -7.78 39.62 12.85
C PRO A 1000 -8.98 39.85 11.92
N ASN A 1001 -9.66 38.78 11.48
CA ASN A 1001 -10.85 38.78 10.64
C ASN A 1001 -12.19 38.81 11.42
N CYS A 1002 -12.17 38.95 12.74
CA CYS A 1002 -13.37 39.20 13.55
C CYS A 1002 -13.47 40.68 13.91
N THR A 1003 -14.68 41.21 14.07
CA THR A 1003 -15.01 42.57 14.53
C THR A 1003 -16.21 42.47 15.49
N THR A 1004 -16.63 43.55 16.13
CA THR A 1004 -17.87 43.54 16.93
C THR A 1004 -19.00 44.27 16.22
N ASP A 1005 -20.23 43.77 16.37
CA ASP A 1005 -21.45 44.47 15.95
C ASP A 1005 -22.02 45.41 17.05
N GLY A 1006 -21.36 45.44 18.22
CA GLY A 1006 -21.77 46.18 19.41
C GLY A 1006 -22.48 45.32 20.47
N THR A 1007 -22.78 44.06 20.17
CA THR A 1007 -23.38 43.08 21.09
C THR A 1007 -22.62 41.77 21.20
N GLU A 1008 -21.95 41.33 20.13
CA GLU A 1008 -21.13 40.11 20.10
C GLU A 1008 -19.97 40.27 19.10
N CYS A 1009 -19.11 39.25 19.02
CA CYS A 1009 -18.08 39.16 17.99
C CYS A 1009 -18.64 38.49 16.72
N VAL A 1010 -18.39 39.11 15.57
CA VAL A 1010 -18.83 38.65 14.25
C VAL A 1010 -17.68 38.68 13.25
N GLY A 1011 -17.82 38.03 12.10
CA GLY A 1011 -16.82 38.14 11.01
C GLY A 1011 -16.80 39.55 10.41
N ILE A 1012 -15.64 40.00 9.92
CA ILE A 1012 -15.54 41.30 9.25
C ILE A 1012 -16.37 41.31 7.96
N THR A 1013 -17.18 42.36 7.82
CA THR A 1013 -17.85 42.79 6.59
C THR A 1013 -17.56 44.28 6.37
N SER A 1014 -18.23 44.95 5.42
CA SER A 1014 -18.26 46.42 5.43
C SER A 1014 -18.90 46.91 6.73
N CYS A 1015 -18.39 47.99 7.32
CA CYS A 1015 -18.97 48.52 8.55
C CYS A 1015 -20.41 48.99 8.31
N ALA A 1016 -20.78 49.39 7.09
CA ALA A 1016 -22.18 49.67 6.75
C ALA A 1016 -23.12 48.46 6.91
N ALA A 1017 -22.63 47.23 6.77
CA ALA A 1017 -23.43 46.00 6.85
C ALA A 1017 -23.54 45.43 8.27
N THR A 1018 -22.58 45.71 9.17
CA THR A 1018 -22.53 45.15 10.54
C THR A 1018 -22.64 46.19 11.66
N ASN A 1019 -22.55 47.49 11.38
CA ASN A 1019 -22.60 48.54 12.39
C ASN A 1019 -24.02 48.96 12.78
N ILE A 1020 -24.83 48.01 13.26
CA ILE A 1020 -26.24 48.25 13.60
C ILE A 1020 -26.41 49.04 14.92
N LYS A 1021 -25.39 49.06 15.78
CA LYS A 1021 -25.42 49.71 17.11
C LYS A 1021 -24.17 50.53 17.46
N GLY A 1022 -23.34 50.90 16.49
CA GLY A 1022 -22.15 51.74 16.72
C GLY A 1022 -20.87 50.98 17.14
N GLY A 1023 -20.83 49.65 17.00
CA GLY A 1023 -19.71 48.80 17.42
C GLY A 1023 -18.58 48.58 16.39
N CYS A 1024 -18.85 48.65 15.07
CA CYS A 1024 -17.84 48.32 14.05
C CYS A 1024 -16.78 49.41 13.92
N LYS A 1025 -15.53 49.10 14.31
CA LYS A 1025 -14.39 50.02 14.19
C LYS A 1025 -13.57 49.85 12.90
N ILE A 1026 -13.49 48.63 12.37
CA ILE A 1026 -12.72 48.30 11.15
C ILE A 1026 -13.52 47.28 10.32
N GLY A 1027 -14.03 47.71 9.15
CA GLY A 1027 -14.68 46.86 8.16
C GLY A 1027 -13.80 46.63 6.92
N THR A 1028 -14.30 45.87 5.93
CA THR A 1028 -13.61 45.71 4.63
C THR A 1028 -13.49 47.02 3.83
N ASP A 1029 -14.21 48.06 4.25
CA ASP A 1029 -14.29 49.42 3.70
C ASP A 1029 -13.34 50.43 4.36
N GLY A 1030 -12.53 50.02 5.33
CA GLY A 1030 -11.65 50.92 6.10
C GLY A 1030 -12.32 51.53 7.33
N GLN A 1031 -11.55 52.24 8.19
CA GLN A 1031 -12.05 52.85 9.42
C GLN A 1031 -13.15 53.89 9.14
N SER A 1032 -14.28 53.79 9.85
CA SER A 1032 -15.48 54.58 9.61
C SER A 1032 -15.44 56.02 10.15
N TYR A 1033 -16.01 56.89 9.32
CA TYR A 1033 -16.25 58.33 9.38
C TYR A 1033 -16.75 58.90 10.72
N ARG A 1034 -16.15 60.02 11.16
CA ARG A 1034 -16.82 61.06 11.96
C ARG A 1034 -17.26 62.20 11.04
N HIS A 1035 -18.55 62.51 10.99
CA HIS A 1035 -19.03 63.84 10.59
C HIS A 1035 -19.78 64.46 11.77
N TYR A 1036 -19.23 65.57 12.28
CA TYR A 1036 -20.00 66.62 12.94
C TYR A 1036 -19.98 67.84 12.00
N LEU A 1037 -21.14 68.50 11.88
CA LEU A 1037 -21.39 69.81 11.25
C LEU A 1037 -20.39 70.88 11.78
N GLN A 1038 -20.01 71.96 11.10
CA GLN A 1038 -20.83 72.94 10.37
C GLN A 1038 -19.94 73.93 9.56
N GLU A 1039 -20.46 74.37 8.39
CA GLU A 1039 -20.25 75.63 7.64
C GLU A 1039 -18.84 76.12 7.20
N VAL A 1040 -18.66 76.31 5.89
CA VAL A 1040 -18.48 77.61 5.18
C VAL A 1040 -18.08 77.33 3.72
N TYR A 1041 -19.01 77.66 2.81
CA TYR A 1041 -18.86 78.42 1.55
C TYR A 1041 -17.57 78.39 0.69
N ILE A 1042 -17.81 78.29 -0.63
CA ILE A 1042 -17.09 78.84 -1.81
C ILE A 1042 -16.44 77.83 -2.78
N MET A 1043 -17.10 77.78 -3.94
CA MET A 1043 -16.71 77.48 -5.34
C MET A 1043 -15.22 77.28 -5.67
N CYS A 1044 -14.90 76.18 -6.36
CA CYS A 1044 -14.63 76.11 -7.81
C CYS A 1044 -14.59 74.65 -8.25
#